data_AF-A0A291RHM8-F1
#
_entry.id   AF-A0A291RHM8-F1
#
_cell.length_a   1.000
_cell.length_b   1.000
_cell.length_c   1.000
_cell.angle_alpha   90.00
_cell.angle_beta   90.00
_cell.angle_gamma   90.00
#
_symmetry.space_group_name_H-M   'P 1'
#
loop_
_entity.id
_entity.type
_entity.pdbx_description
1 polymer ?
#
loop_
_entity_poly.entity_id
_entity_poly.type
_entity_poly.pdbx_seq_one_letter_code
_entity_poly.pdbx_strand_id
1 'polypeptide(L)'
;MNDYVPAPTLDWVRNCNPRILDRYADEWEKIGTDLEQVYQKYVDAVVKVDGTYWEGKAAIAAHDRATGDYKTIQTLSDKLTALANQLRQGHGAINEPLQRARGYLSECEHNGWSVTPMLTVIGSGEVQKLADMNRDLHEAAQSALNADIALQDALNGAKKDLAIAFTSAAALGADQAKADGQHLVSDPTHMTEAEIQRLIDAGQLTPEQIAALHSGGTATIPAAQMEYLNQISRSLDGKSPQEIQQIMDKLPPDAQRGLANSLQLVSTSTVTAGVTGDPKIPEHGGENLLPKKMRESLDRTDLTKTTWSTSGGPIASKYIELNGVADNQAIAKIAGSADPNLRAGSELDKKVLDVGAKYLQAQTEWEQTPDNKLVGFTVDGRGADPGSKITDDMFKAVGDDKAAVQHLVVGSDGKPNAQFFHDALTHQWKDHGDAVSSLFKFSDQNVTPIDSQRQASIMSAFGQFAAGDNAPSHIAGGDDKWKLYDIPGTDHKNVGQLNPNLVRALSVGMSPYVNDLINPGNPSLDGFNVGDGPGRSWTDPSGNNTFTGSKNIFALMDTDKAAGDNLNARALEESFERQALVGHNPNDPQARNLLLNAGQLQGLVDAGLRDEISSEVTDNNQVAQDVYNRKKLIYDTVKTAIGTSVPIGEGDDKITLKLPGSDGVSKMLGLGGDPLKDAIIGPAPTAGNNDIGLNPPNFDRQAYNVLANADVPENLRQQYPRLFNTDGSLRSWPDINSMAYDPSQSRDTSPNEDITALFNQLGRPNDGHQTAMKDGYDIVTGDHRQNDDRPHRK
;
A
#
# COMPACT_ATOMS: atom_id res chain seq x y z
N MET A 1 26.51 7.20 -0.29
CA MET A 1 27.53 8.13 -0.78
C MET A 1 27.25 9.46 -0.12
N ASN A 2 28.24 10.15 0.44
CA ASN A 2 28.02 11.48 1.00
C ASN A 2 27.64 12.42 -0.15
N ASP A 3 26.39 12.89 -0.16
CA ASP A 3 25.90 13.85 -1.15
C ASP A 3 26.72 15.14 -1.02
N TYR A 4 27.57 15.38 -2.01
CA TYR A 4 28.29 16.63 -2.17
C TYR A 4 27.27 17.70 -2.51
N VAL A 5 26.88 18.52 -1.53
CA VAL A 5 26.04 19.70 -1.77
C VAL A 5 26.89 20.73 -2.53
N PRO A 6 26.54 21.11 -3.78
CA PRO A 6 27.29 22.10 -4.53
C PRO A 6 27.24 23.45 -3.80
N ALA A 7 28.40 24.08 -3.60
CA ALA A 7 28.51 25.42 -3.02
C ALA A 7 28.88 26.45 -4.11
N PRO A 8 28.31 27.66 -4.09
CA PRO A 8 28.62 28.68 -5.07
C PRO A 8 30.05 29.20 -4.89
N THR A 9 30.76 29.39 -5.99
CA THR A 9 32.12 29.96 -6.00
C THR A 9 32.13 31.38 -6.53
N LEU A 10 33.17 32.14 -6.19
CA LEU A 10 33.37 33.48 -6.73
C LEU A 10 33.41 33.51 -8.26
N ASP A 11 34.03 32.48 -8.87
CA ASP A 11 34.11 32.36 -10.32
C ASP A 11 32.72 32.15 -10.94
N TRP A 12 31.91 31.27 -10.35
CA TRP A 12 30.54 31.04 -10.80
C TRP A 12 29.68 32.32 -10.71
N VAL A 13 29.73 33.05 -9.59
CA VAL A 13 28.98 34.31 -9.42
C VAL A 13 29.39 35.35 -10.48
N ARG A 14 30.68 35.42 -10.82
CA ARG A 14 31.19 36.38 -11.81
C ARG A 14 30.83 36.00 -13.24
N ASN A 15 30.87 34.70 -13.57
CA ASN A 15 30.81 34.25 -14.97
C ASN A 15 29.45 33.67 -15.39
N CYS A 16 28.58 33.28 -14.45
CA CYS A 16 27.27 32.73 -14.77
C CYS A 16 26.45 33.73 -15.62
N ASN A 17 25.90 33.27 -16.75
CA ASN A 17 25.12 34.12 -17.65
C ASN A 17 23.72 33.55 -17.91
N PRO A 18 22.74 33.88 -17.06
CA PRO A 18 21.36 33.41 -17.22
C PRO A 18 20.68 33.83 -18.53
N ARG A 19 21.17 34.87 -19.23
CA ARG A 19 20.59 35.33 -20.51
C ARG A 19 20.63 34.29 -21.62
N ILE A 20 21.48 33.27 -21.50
CA ILE A 20 21.48 32.16 -22.46
C ILE A 20 20.15 31.42 -22.49
N LEU A 21 19.40 31.43 -21.37
CA LEU A 21 18.10 30.80 -21.25
C LEU A 21 17.05 31.48 -22.13
N ASP A 22 17.03 32.82 -22.19
CA ASP A 22 16.12 33.56 -23.08
C ASP A 22 16.35 33.19 -24.55
N ARG A 23 17.63 33.04 -24.95
CA ARG A 23 17.96 32.65 -26.33
C ARG A 23 17.42 31.27 -26.66
N TYR A 24 17.59 30.30 -25.76
CA TYR A 24 17.05 28.95 -25.98
C TYR A 24 15.52 28.93 -25.96
N ALA A 25 14.89 29.76 -25.12
CA ALA A 25 13.44 29.94 -25.12
C ALA A 25 12.93 30.40 -26.48
N ASP A 26 13.56 31.42 -27.07
CA ASP A 26 13.20 31.92 -28.40
C ASP A 26 13.44 30.87 -29.51
N GLU A 27 14.52 30.10 -29.42
CA GLU A 27 14.82 29.00 -30.36
C GLU A 27 13.75 27.90 -30.29
N TRP A 28 13.26 27.53 -29.10
CA TRP A 28 12.22 26.52 -28.92
C TRP A 28 10.84 26.96 -29.41
N GLU A 29 10.43 28.20 -29.14
CA GLU A 29 9.17 28.75 -29.68
C GLU A 29 9.20 28.81 -31.21
N LYS A 30 10.35 29.15 -31.78
CA LYS A 30 10.53 29.15 -33.23
C LYS A 30 10.37 27.75 -33.82
N ILE A 31 10.94 26.72 -33.18
CA ILE A 31 10.78 25.33 -33.61
C ILE A 31 9.30 24.92 -33.57
N GLY A 32 8.57 25.23 -32.49
CA GLY A 32 7.14 24.95 -32.37
C GLY A 32 6.32 25.61 -33.48
N THR A 33 6.56 26.90 -33.72
CA THR A 33 5.92 27.66 -34.79
C THR A 33 6.21 27.08 -36.19
N ASP A 34 7.47 26.72 -36.45
CA ASP A 34 7.88 26.16 -37.74
C ASP A 34 7.23 24.77 -37.98
N LEU A 35 7.09 23.95 -36.92
CA LEU A 35 6.41 22.64 -36.98
C LEU A 35 4.92 22.77 -37.29
N GLU A 36 4.21 23.66 -36.59
CA GLU A 36 2.80 23.92 -36.84
C GLU A 36 2.55 24.37 -38.29
N GLN A 37 3.41 25.23 -38.83
CA GLN A 37 3.30 25.67 -40.22
C GLN A 37 3.49 24.53 -41.22
N VAL A 38 4.39 23.58 -40.95
CA VAL A 38 4.57 22.40 -41.80
C VAL A 38 3.34 21.51 -41.76
N TYR A 39 2.78 21.24 -40.59
CA TYR A 39 1.61 20.36 -40.48
C TYR A 39 0.32 21.03 -40.97
N GLN A 40 0.20 22.35 -40.86
CA GLN A 40 -0.88 23.09 -41.50
C GLN A 40 -0.85 22.92 -43.03
N LYS A 41 0.35 22.96 -43.64
CA LYS A 41 0.52 22.68 -45.09
C LYS A 41 0.20 21.23 -45.44
N TYR A 42 0.53 20.29 -44.56
CA TYR A 42 0.16 18.87 -44.72
C TYR A 42 -1.36 18.69 -44.71
N VAL A 43 -2.07 19.28 -43.74
CA VAL A 43 -3.53 19.28 -43.70
C VAL A 43 -4.10 19.87 -44.99
N ASP A 44 -3.60 21.03 -45.42
CA ASP A 44 -4.05 21.65 -46.68
C ASP A 44 -3.84 20.76 -47.90
N ALA A 45 -2.71 20.04 -47.97
CA ALA A 45 -2.38 19.12 -49.06
C ALA A 45 -3.23 17.84 -49.05
N VAL A 46 -3.68 17.38 -47.88
CA VAL A 46 -4.60 16.24 -47.76
C VAL A 46 -6.04 16.65 -48.10
N VAL A 47 -6.45 17.84 -47.64
CA VAL A 47 -7.79 18.37 -47.86
C VAL A 47 -8.03 18.78 -49.32
N LYS A 48 -6.97 19.14 -50.05
CA LYS A 48 -7.04 19.60 -51.44
C LYS A 48 -6.18 18.75 -52.37
N VAL A 49 -6.82 18.06 -53.31
CA VAL A 49 -6.14 17.36 -54.41
C VAL A 49 -6.29 18.21 -55.68
N ASP A 50 -5.17 18.57 -56.31
CA ASP A 50 -5.10 19.45 -57.49
C ASP A 50 -5.82 20.80 -57.33
N GLY A 51 -5.85 21.33 -56.09
CA GLY A 51 -6.50 22.61 -55.77
C GLY A 51 -8.02 22.50 -55.57
N THR A 52 -8.60 21.31 -55.67
CA THR A 52 -10.01 21.03 -55.39
C THR A 52 -10.19 20.29 -54.07
N TYR A 53 -11.26 20.62 -53.34
CA TYR A 53 -11.58 19.97 -52.07
C TYR A 53 -11.91 18.49 -52.29
N TRP A 54 -11.25 17.59 -51.54
CA TRP A 54 -11.50 16.16 -51.63
C TRP A 54 -12.68 15.77 -50.76
N GLU A 55 -13.65 15.02 -51.30
CA GLU A 55 -14.90 14.66 -50.61
C GLU A 55 -15.17 13.16 -50.60
N GLY A 56 -16.05 12.74 -49.68
CA GLY A 56 -16.48 11.36 -49.49
C GLY A 56 -15.92 10.73 -48.21
N LYS A 57 -16.35 9.50 -47.90
CA LYS A 57 -15.98 8.83 -46.63
C LYS A 57 -14.47 8.62 -46.46
N ALA A 58 -13.77 8.35 -47.57
CA ALA A 58 -12.31 8.23 -47.55
C ALA A 58 -11.62 9.58 -47.31
N ALA A 59 -12.17 10.66 -47.88
CA ALA A 59 -11.67 12.01 -47.64
C ALA A 59 -11.88 12.43 -46.18
N ILE A 60 -13.06 12.17 -45.61
CA ILE A 60 -13.35 12.45 -44.19
C ILE A 60 -12.31 11.75 -43.29
N ALA A 61 -12.09 10.45 -43.46
CA ALA A 61 -11.10 9.73 -42.66
C ALA A 61 -9.67 10.29 -42.81
N ALA A 62 -9.28 10.68 -44.03
CA ALA A 62 -7.97 11.29 -44.27
C ALA A 62 -7.86 12.70 -43.67
N HIS A 63 -8.93 13.51 -43.75
CA HIS A 63 -8.98 14.85 -43.15
C HIS A 63 -8.92 14.75 -41.63
N ASP A 64 -9.68 13.83 -41.03
CA ASP A 64 -9.69 13.60 -39.59
C ASP A 64 -8.31 13.16 -39.09
N ARG A 65 -7.64 12.26 -39.83
CA ARG A 65 -6.25 11.86 -39.55
C ARG A 65 -5.28 13.03 -39.63
N ALA A 66 -5.28 13.76 -40.74
CA ALA A 66 -4.37 14.90 -40.91
C ALA A 66 -4.61 15.98 -39.84
N THR A 67 -5.87 16.22 -39.47
CA THR A 67 -6.25 17.15 -38.41
C THR A 67 -5.81 16.63 -37.03
N GLY A 68 -5.92 15.33 -36.76
CA GLY A 68 -5.42 14.70 -35.54
C GLY A 68 -3.90 14.79 -35.41
N ASP A 69 -3.17 14.59 -36.50
CA ASP A 69 -1.72 14.77 -36.56
C ASP A 69 -1.34 16.24 -36.29
N TYR A 70 -2.06 17.18 -36.89
CA TYR A 70 -1.84 18.61 -36.63
C TYR A 70 -2.09 18.98 -35.17
N LYS A 71 -3.17 18.48 -34.54
CA LYS A 71 -3.42 18.67 -33.10
C LYS A 71 -2.30 18.09 -32.23
N THR A 72 -1.72 16.96 -32.62
CA THR A 72 -0.57 16.36 -31.92
C THR A 72 0.63 17.30 -31.96
N ILE A 73 0.89 17.93 -33.12
CA ILE A 73 1.96 18.91 -33.28
C ILE A 73 1.68 20.22 -32.55
N GLN A 74 0.43 20.69 -32.51
CA GLN A 74 0.04 21.82 -31.66
C GLN A 74 0.34 21.52 -30.19
N THR A 75 0.01 20.32 -29.72
CA THR A 75 0.34 19.90 -28.34
C THR A 75 1.85 19.89 -28.10
N LEU A 76 2.65 19.49 -29.08
CA LEU A 76 4.12 19.52 -29.00
C LEU A 76 4.66 20.96 -28.98
N SER A 77 4.09 21.84 -29.80
CA SER A 77 4.39 23.27 -29.83
C SER A 77 4.03 23.95 -28.50
N ASP A 78 2.90 23.59 -27.90
CA ASP A 78 2.50 24.03 -26.56
C ASP A 78 3.53 23.60 -25.50
N LYS A 79 4.02 22.35 -25.58
CA LYS A 79 5.09 21.86 -24.68
C LYS A 79 6.40 22.64 -24.87
N LEU A 80 6.82 22.91 -26.10
CA LEU A 80 8.00 23.74 -26.39
C LEU A 80 7.82 25.17 -25.85
N THR A 81 6.62 25.73 -25.96
CA THR A 81 6.27 27.05 -25.42
C THR A 81 6.27 27.06 -23.89
N ALA A 82 5.74 26.03 -23.24
CA ALA A 82 5.79 25.87 -21.78
C ALA A 82 7.24 25.79 -21.28
N LEU A 83 8.08 25.04 -21.98
CA LEU A 83 9.52 24.93 -21.74
C LEU A 83 10.25 26.28 -21.92
N ALA A 84 9.92 27.02 -22.98
CA ALA A 84 10.45 28.36 -23.21
C ALA A 84 10.06 29.32 -22.07
N ASN A 85 8.81 29.24 -21.60
CA ASN A 85 8.36 30.01 -20.45
C ASN A 85 9.10 29.62 -19.16
N GLN A 86 9.36 28.33 -18.95
CA GLN A 86 10.13 27.84 -17.81
C GLN A 86 11.58 28.33 -17.85
N LEU A 87 12.21 28.37 -19.03
CA LEU A 87 13.54 28.97 -19.20
C LEU A 87 13.55 30.47 -18.85
N ARG A 88 12.52 31.23 -19.27
CA ARG A 88 12.39 32.66 -18.94
C ARG A 88 12.13 32.90 -17.45
N GLN A 89 11.31 32.07 -16.82
CA GLN A 89 11.10 32.09 -15.37
C GLN A 89 12.40 31.76 -14.62
N GLY A 90 13.10 30.72 -15.06
CA GLY A 90 14.41 30.32 -14.52
C GLY A 90 15.46 31.43 -14.68
N HIS A 91 15.50 32.11 -15.82
CA HIS A 91 16.31 33.31 -15.99
C HIS A 91 16.01 34.34 -14.91
N GLY A 92 14.75 34.70 -14.70
CA GLY A 92 14.36 35.62 -13.63
C GLY A 92 14.82 35.17 -12.24
N ALA A 93 14.50 33.91 -11.89
CA ALA A 93 14.79 33.31 -10.59
C ALA A 93 16.30 33.22 -10.28
N ILE A 94 17.14 33.00 -11.29
CA ILE A 94 18.61 32.95 -11.14
C ILE A 94 19.19 34.37 -11.17
N ASN A 95 18.76 35.20 -12.12
CA ASN A 95 19.39 36.50 -12.36
C ASN A 95 19.15 37.48 -11.21
N GLU A 96 17.97 37.49 -10.59
CA GLU A 96 17.69 38.41 -9.47
C GLU A 96 18.66 38.23 -8.27
N PRO A 97 18.79 37.04 -7.66
CA PRO A 97 19.78 36.81 -6.60
C PRO A 97 21.23 36.94 -7.10
N LEU A 98 21.53 36.57 -8.35
CA LEU A 98 22.86 36.72 -8.92
C LEU A 98 23.29 38.19 -9.05
N GLN A 99 22.37 39.08 -9.46
CA GLN A 99 22.64 40.52 -9.50
C GLN A 99 22.83 41.10 -8.10
N ARG A 100 22.09 40.63 -7.10
CA ARG A 100 22.34 41.00 -5.69
C ARG A 100 23.75 40.59 -5.25
N ALA A 101 24.13 39.34 -5.49
CA ALA A 101 25.46 38.84 -5.17
C ALA A 101 26.56 39.67 -5.86
N ARG A 102 26.39 40.01 -7.14
CA ARG A 102 27.31 40.90 -7.88
C ARG A 102 27.33 42.33 -7.34
N GLY A 103 26.19 42.83 -6.86
CA GLY A 103 26.09 44.09 -6.14
C GLY A 103 26.94 44.09 -4.88
N TYR A 104 26.84 43.04 -4.06
CA TYR A 104 27.66 42.87 -2.86
C TYR A 104 29.16 42.71 -3.18
N LEU A 105 29.52 42.02 -4.27
CA LEU A 105 30.91 41.98 -4.74
C LEU A 105 31.42 43.38 -5.11
N SER A 106 30.60 44.18 -5.80
CA SER A 106 30.94 45.56 -6.15
C SER A 106 31.07 46.45 -4.92
N GLU A 107 30.25 46.24 -3.90
CA GLU A 107 30.33 46.94 -2.62
C GLU A 107 31.59 46.54 -1.82
N CYS A 108 31.96 45.26 -1.83
CA CYS A 108 33.23 44.81 -1.28
C CYS A 108 34.40 45.52 -1.96
N GLU A 109 34.41 45.57 -3.29
CA GLU A 109 35.44 46.26 -4.07
C GLU A 109 35.49 47.78 -3.75
N HIS A 110 34.34 48.44 -3.62
CA HIS A 110 34.24 49.85 -3.24
C HIS A 110 34.82 50.13 -1.85
N ASN A 111 34.58 49.23 -0.90
CA ASN A 111 35.08 49.33 0.47
C ASN A 111 36.53 48.84 0.64
N GLY A 112 37.20 48.42 -0.44
CA GLY A 112 38.56 47.88 -0.40
C GLY A 112 38.66 46.51 0.29
N TRP A 113 37.55 45.77 0.37
CA TRP A 113 37.50 44.41 0.89
C TRP A 113 37.79 43.40 -0.22
N SER A 114 38.42 42.30 0.15
CA SER A 114 38.70 41.16 -0.73
C SER A 114 37.70 40.04 -0.49
N VAL A 115 37.35 39.30 -1.54
CA VAL A 115 36.47 38.12 -1.44
C VAL A 115 37.23 36.89 -1.89
N THR A 116 37.23 35.84 -1.07
CA THR A 116 37.91 34.57 -1.38
C THR A 116 37.15 33.79 -2.46
N PRO A 117 37.76 32.74 -3.05
CA PRO A 117 37.05 31.85 -3.98
C PRO A 117 35.78 31.20 -3.39
N MET A 118 35.72 31.05 -2.06
CA MET A 118 34.59 30.49 -1.32
C MET A 118 33.66 31.58 -0.79
N LEU A 119 33.66 32.78 -1.40
CA LEU A 119 32.80 33.92 -1.06
C LEU A 119 32.99 34.49 0.35
N THR A 120 34.13 34.22 1.00
CA THR A 120 34.45 34.82 2.29
C THR A 120 34.95 36.25 2.13
N VAL A 121 34.34 37.20 2.82
CA VAL A 121 34.74 38.62 2.81
C VAL A 121 35.85 38.87 3.82
N ILE A 122 36.96 39.47 3.38
CA ILE A 122 38.15 39.80 4.17
C ILE A 122 38.48 41.27 3.97
N GLY A 123 38.48 42.05 5.04
CA GLY A 123 38.74 43.48 4.99
C GLY A 123 38.98 44.11 6.36
N SER A 124 39.19 45.43 6.37
CA SER A 124 39.28 46.24 7.59
C SER A 124 38.01 47.07 7.75
N GLY A 125 37.47 47.18 8.98
CA GLY A 125 36.21 47.87 9.25
C GLY A 125 35.50 47.34 10.50
N GLU A 126 34.26 47.76 10.72
CA GLU A 126 33.40 47.22 11.79
C GLU A 126 33.12 45.73 11.54
N VAL A 127 33.43 44.89 12.54
CA VAL A 127 33.28 43.42 12.46
C VAL A 127 31.86 43.01 12.05
N GLN A 128 30.85 43.71 12.58
CA GLN A 128 29.45 43.42 12.28
C GLN A 128 29.13 43.66 10.79
N LYS A 129 29.64 44.74 10.18
CA LYS A 129 29.43 45.03 8.75
C LYS A 129 30.07 43.99 7.84
N LEU A 130 31.27 43.53 8.18
CA LEU A 130 31.95 42.46 7.44
C LEU A 130 31.18 41.14 7.56
N ALA A 131 30.66 40.82 8.75
CA ALA A 131 29.86 39.62 8.98
C ALA A 131 28.51 39.66 8.23
N ASP A 132 27.82 40.80 8.26
CA ASP A 132 26.57 40.99 7.52
C ASP A 132 26.80 40.90 6.01
N MET A 133 27.83 41.58 5.48
CA MET A 133 28.20 41.48 4.06
C MET A 133 28.54 40.04 3.64
N ASN A 134 29.27 39.32 4.49
CA ASN A 134 29.63 37.92 4.24
C ASN A 134 28.39 37.01 4.19
N ARG A 135 27.45 37.19 5.12
CA ARG A 135 26.17 36.47 5.14
C ARG A 135 25.36 36.79 3.88
N ASP A 136 25.15 38.07 3.60
CA ASP A 136 24.23 38.51 2.54
C ASP A 136 24.76 38.12 1.15
N LEU A 137 26.09 38.18 0.92
CA LEU A 137 26.74 37.66 -0.28
C LEU A 137 26.54 36.14 -0.44
N HIS A 138 26.78 35.37 0.63
CA HIS A 138 26.60 33.92 0.62
C HIS A 138 25.15 33.52 0.37
N GLU A 139 24.20 34.16 1.04
CA GLU A 139 22.76 33.89 0.89
C GLU A 139 22.29 34.20 -0.54
N ALA A 140 22.69 35.34 -1.10
CA ALA A 140 22.35 35.69 -2.47
C ALA A 140 22.96 34.71 -3.49
N ALA A 141 24.24 34.35 -3.33
CA ALA A 141 24.90 33.40 -4.22
C ALA A 141 24.31 31.99 -4.12
N GLN A 142 23.99 31.52 -2.91
CA GLN A 142 23.37 30.21 -2.69
C GLN A 142 21.95 30.17 -3.25
N SER A 143 21.17 31.25 -3.07
CA SER A 143 19.83 31.37 -3.64
C SER A 143 19.86 31.28 -5.18
N ALA A 144 20.83 31.92 -5.83
CA ALA A 144 21.00 31.81 -7.28
C ALA A 144 21.37 30.39 -7.71
N LEU A 145 22.29 29.72 -7.00
CA LEU A 145 22.70 28.34 -7.31
C LEU A 145 21.56 27.34 -7.12
N ASN A 146 20.78 27.47 -6.04
CA ASN A 146 19.62 26.60 -5.81
C ASN A 146 18.56 26.77 -6.91
N ALA A 147 18.34 27.98 -7.41
CA ALA A 147 17.45 28.23 -8.54
C ALA A 147 17.97 27.60 -9.85
N ASP A 148 19.29 27.61 -10.08
CA ASP A 148 19.93 26.97 -11.24
C ASP A 148 19.79 25.45 -11.20
N ILE A 149 20.03 24.83 -10.04
CA ILE A 149 19.85 23.38 -9.83
C ILE A 149 18.38 22.99 -10.02
N ALA A 150 17.44 23.73 -9.42
CA ALA A 150 16.02 23.46 -9.58
C ALA A 150 15.56 23.55 -11.05
N LEU A 151 16.08 24.53 -11.80
CA LEU A 151 15.82 24.62 -13.24
C LEU A 151 16.42 23.45 -14.00
N GLN A 152 17.67 23.05 -13.69
CA GLN A 152 18.33 21.90 -14.31
C GLN A 152 17.50 20.63 -14.14
N ASP A 153 17.02 20.35 -12.93
CA ASP A 153 16.19 19.17 -12.65
C ASP A 153 14.88 19.21 -13.43
N ALA A 154 14.23 20.37 -13.47
CA ALA A 154 12.99 20.56 -14.21
C ALA A 154 13.19 20.41 -15.74
N LEU A 155 14.31 20.88 -16.30
CA LEU A 155 14.66 20.67 -17.71
C LEU A 155 15.01 19.22 -18.03
N ASN A 156 15.67 18.50 -17.11
CA ASN A 156 15.97 17.08 -17.27
C ASN A 156 14.69 16.22 -17.30
N GLY A 157 13.68 16.57 -16.50
CA GLY A 157 12.34 15.97 -16.58
C GLY A 157 11.72 16.20 -17.96
N ALA A 158 11.59 17.47 -18.35
CA ALA A 158 10.94 17.86 -19.59
C ALA A 158 11.63 17.30 -20.87
N LYS A 159 12.95 17.08 -20.84
CA LYS A 159 13.68 16.44 -21.95
C LYS A 159 13.13 15.06 -22.29
N LYS A 160 12.77 14.25 -21.29
CA LYS A 160 12.20 12.92 -21.50
C LYS A 160 10.81 13.01 -22.15
N ASP A 161 9.98 13.93 -21.66
CA ASP A 161 8.63 14.13 -22.17
C ASP A 161 8.63 14.63 -23.62
N LEU A 162 9.60 15.49 -23.95
CA LEU A 162 9.78 16.00 -25.29
C LEU A 162 10.23 14.89 -26.26
N ALA A 163 11.14 14.01 -25.84
CA ALA A 163 11.60 12.88 -26.66
C ALA A 163 10.44 11.94 -27.01
N ILE A 164 9.61 11.56 -26.02
CA ILE A 164 8.41 10.72 -26.24
C ILE A 164 7.45 11.40 -27.22
N ALA A 165 7.18 12.69 -27.02
CA ALA A 165 6.26 13.44 -27.86
C ALA A 165 6.75 13.55 -29.33
N PHE A 166 8.05 13.79 -29.56
CA PHE A 166 8.62 13.83 -30.91
C PHE A 166 8.62 12.47 -31.61
N THR A 167 8.96 11.38 -30.91
CA THR A 167 8.91 10.04 -31.52
C THR A 167 7.48 9.68 -31.94
N SER A 168 6.48 10.04 -31.13
CA SER A 168 5.07 9.72 -31.41
C SER A 168 4.52 10.37 -32.69
N ALA A 169 4.94 11.59 -33.02
CA ALA A 169 4.37 12.38 -34.11
C ALA A 169 5.03 12.13 -35.48
N ALA A 170 6.31 11.70 -35.49
CA ALA A 170 7.10 11.56 -36.71
C ALA A 170 7.36 10.10 -37.15
N ALA A 171 7.28 9.12 -36.24
CA ALA A 171 7.81 7.77 -36.47
C ALA A 171 6.82 6.60 -36.29
N LEU A 172 5.63 6.82 -35.70
CA LEU A 172 4.69 5.75 -35.31
C LEU A 172 3.49 5.59 -36.27
N GLY A 173 3.70 5.66 -37.58
CA GLY A 173 2.63 5.48 -38.58
C GLY A 173 2.21 4.02 -38.78
N ALA A 174 1.00 3.78 -39.29
CA ALA A 174 0.43 2.46 -39.56
C ALA A 174 1.34 1.51 -40.35
N ASP A 175 1.97 2.01 -41.44
CA ASP A 175 2.84 1.21 -42.30
C ASP A 175 4.13 0.83 -41.59
N GLN A 176 4.67 1.75 -40.78
CA GLN A 176 5.85 1.48 -39.96
C GLN A 176 5.53 0.45 -38.87
N ALA A 177 4.41 0.61 -38.17
CA ALA A 177 3.97 -0.33 -37.15
C ALA A 177 3.77 -1.75 -37.72
N LYS A 178 3.22 -1.84 -38.94
CA LYS A 178 3.05 -3.11 -39.64
C LYS A 178 4.38 -3.73 -40.07
N ALA A 179 5.31 -2.93 -40.58
CA ALA A 179 6.65 -3.41 -40.95
C ALA A 179 7.42 -3.90 -39.72
N ASP A 180 7.47 -3.08 -38.66
CA ASP A 180 8.13 -3.40 -37.40
C ASP A 180 7.49 -4.64 -36.76
N GLY A 181 6.15 -4.72 -36.75
CA GLY A 181 5.41 -5.88 -36.24
C GLY A 181 5.64 -7.15 -37.06
N GLN A 182 5.82 -7.05 -38.38
CA GLN A 182 6.20 -8.19 -39.22
C GLN A 182 7.61 -8.66 -38.91
N HIS A 183 8.56 -7.73 -38.81
CA HIS A 183 9.96 -8.04 -38.50
C HIS A 183 10.10 -8.66 -37.10
N LEU A 184 9.40 -8.10 -36.11
CA LEU A 184 9.29 -8.63 -34.74
C LEU A 184 8.88 -10.10 -34.73
N VAL A 185 7.93 -10.48 -35.59
CA VAL A 185 7.39 -11.85 -35.61
C VAL A 185 8.24 -12.80 -36.46
N SER A 186 8.84 -12.31 -37.56
CA SER A 186 9.61 -13.15 -38.48
C SER A 186 11.07 -13.34 -38.05
N ASP A 187 11.71 -12.30 -37.53
CA ASP A 187 13.13 -12.28 -37.18
C ASP A 187 13.45 -11.26 -36.06
N PRO A 188 12.97 -11.50 -34.82
CA PRO A 188 13.17 -10.57 -33.70
C PRO A 188 14.65 -10.31 -33.36
N THR A 189 15.56 -11.20 -33.74
CA THR A 189 17.01 -11.06 -33.47
C THR A 189 17.71 -10.05 -34.36
N HIS A 190 17.13 -9.69 -35.50
CA HIS A 190 17.74 -8.77 -36.48
C HIS A 190 16.95 -7.47 -36.64
N MET A 191 16.06 -7.15 -35.69
CA MET A 191 15.45 -5.81 -35.63
C MET A 191 16.53 -4.74 -35.55
N THR A 192 16.39 -3.71 -36.36
CA THR A 192 17.25 -2.54 -36.40
C THR A 192 17.09 -1.72 -35.12
N GLU A 193 18.12 -0.94 -34.78
CA GLU A 193 18.09 -0.04 -33.63
C GLU A 193 16.90 0.93 -33.67
N ALA A 194 16.52 1.41 -34.86
CA ALA A 194 15.38 2.30 -35.03
C ALA A 194 14.03 1.60 -34.77
N GLU A 195 13.88 0.34 -35.17
CA GLU A 195 12.69 -0.47 -34.86
C GLU A 195 12.58 -0.74 -33.36
N ILE A 196 13.69 -1.11 -32.72
CA ILE A 196 13.77 -1.30 -31.27
C ILE A 196 13.40 -0.01 -30.53
N GLN A 197 13.95 1.13 -30.94
CA GLN A 197 13.67 2.40 -30.27
C GLN A 197 12.19 2.80 -30.41
N ARG A 198 11.57 2.59 -31.58
CA ARG A 198 10.13 2.85 -31.75
C ARG A 198 9.26 1.96 -30.86
N LEU A 199 9.60 0.68 -30.71
CA LEU A 199 8.91 -0.23 -29.80
C LEU A 199 9.03 0.22 -28.34
N ILE A 200 10.22 0.65 -27.93
CA ILE A 200 10.47 1.18 -26.58
C ILE A 200 9.67 2.46 -26.35
N ASP A 201 9.77 3.43 -27.26
CA ASP A 201 9.14 4.74 -27.11
C ASP A 201 7.60 4.64 -27.16
N ALA A 202 7.05 3.77 -28.01
CA ALA A 202 5.61 3.53 -28.07
C ALA A 202 5.07 2.92 -26.76
N GLY A 203 5.89 2.14 -26.06
CA GLY A 203 5.58 1.54 -24.76
C GLY A 203 5.80 2.47 -23.57
N GLN A 204 5.99 3.78 -23.77
CA GLN A 204 6.20 4.74 -22.67
C GLN A 204 5.03 5.71 -22.53
N LEU A 205 4.83 6.16 -21.29
CA LEU A 205 3.96 7.27 -20.94
C LEU A 205 4.78 8.37 -20.27
N THR A 206 4.32 9.60 -20.42
CA THR A 206 4.82 10.76 -19.67
C THR A 206 4.47 10.63 -18.18
N PRO A 207 5.22 11.29 -17.27
CA PRO A 207 4.91 11.30 -15.85
C PRO A 207 3.47 11.75 -15.54
N GLU A 208 2.94 12.72 -16.27
CA GLU A 208 1.56 13.19 -16.09
C GLU A 208 0.54 12.12 -16.48
N GLN A 209 0.80 11.37 -17.56
CA GLN A 209 -0.05 10.25 -17.97
C GLN A 209 0.02 9.09 -16.98
N ILE A 210 1.21 8.77 -16.45
CA ILE A 210 1.37 7.78 -15.37
C ILE A 210 0.58 8.22 -14.14
N ALA A 211 0.75 9.47 -13.70
CA ALA A 211 0.00 10.01 -12.56
C ALA A 211 -1.53 9.97 -12.81
N ALA A 212 -1.98 10.26 -14.03
CA ALA A 212 -3.38 10.12 -14.40
C ALA A 212 -3.88 8.68 -14.27
N LEU A 213 -3.13 7.69 -14.75
CA LEU A 213 -3.48 6.27 -14.60
C LEU A 213 -3.57 5.84 -13.13
N HIS A 214 -2.54 6.17 -12.33
CA HIS A 214 -2.50 5.79 -10.91
C HIS A 214 -3.61 6.46 -10.11
N SER A 215 -3.99 7.69 -10.47
CA SER A 215 -5.14 8.40 -9.93
C SER A 215 -6.49 8.00 -10.55
N GLY A 216 -6.57 6.87 -11.26
CA GLY A 216 -7.82 6.35 -11.83
C GLY A 216 -8.42 7.23 -12.93
N GLY A 217 -7.69 8.24 -13.38
CA GLY A 217 -8.03 9.10 -14.49
C GLY A 217 -7.66 8.49 -15.84
N THR A 218 -7.90 9.25 -16.90
CA THR A 218 -7.62 8.85 -18.27
C THR A 218 -6.25 9.35 -18.71
N ALA A 219 -5.41 8.46 -19.24
CA ALA A 219 -4.19 8.83 -19.93
C ALA A 219 -4.45 8.93 -21.44
N THR A 220 -4.50 10.15 -21.95
CA THR A 220 -4.64 10.39 -23.40
C THR A 220 -3.28 10.32 -24.08
N ILE A 221 -3.13 9.41 -25.02
CA ILE A 221 -1.93 9.22 -25.85
C ILE A 221 -2.16 9.69 -27.30
N PRO A 222 -1.11 10.06 -28.04
CA PRO A 222 -1.20 10.38 -29.46
C PRO A 222 -1.85 9.25 -30.28
N ALA A 223 -2.63 9.60 -31.29
CA ALA A 223 -3.32 8.65 -32.16
C ALA A 223 -2.36 7.68 -32.87
N ALA A 224 -1.19 8.19 -33.30
CA ALA A 224 -0.13 7.38 -33.90
C ALA A 224 0.46 6.37 -32.90
N GLN A 225 0.59 6.73 -31.62
CA GLN A 225 1.01 5.79 -30.59
C GLN A 225 -0.01 4.68 -30.40
N MET A 226 -1.30 5.00 -30.24
CA MET A 226 -2.36 3.98 -30.13
C MET A 226 -2.44 3.08 -31.37
N GLU A 227 -2.32 3.66 -32.57
CA GLU A 227 -2.27 2.91 -33.82
C GLU A 227 -1.10 1.93 -33.84
N TYR A 228 0.11 2.38 -33.46
CA TYR A 228 1.29 1.54 -33.38
C TYR A 228 1.13 0.40 -32.37
N LEU A 229 0.67 0.71 -31.15
CA LEU A 229 0.38 -0.28 -30.10
C LEU A 229 -0.60 -1.35 -30.57
N ASN A 230 -1.71 -0.94 -31.19
CA ASN A 230 -2.70 -1.86 -31.75
C ASN A 230 -2.08 -2.71 -32.87
N GLN A 231 -1.33 -2.13 -33.82
CA GLN A 231 -0.73 -2.91 -34.91
C GLN A 231 0.33 -3.91 -34.43
N ILE A 232 1.16 -3.55 -33.44
CA ILE A 232 2.09 -4.49 -32.80
C ILE A 232 1.32 -5.63 -32.13
N SER A 233 0.23 -5.33 -31.41
CA SER A 233 -0.62 -6.38 -30.84
C SER A 233 -1.22 -7.28 -31.93
N ARG A 234 -1.70 -6.69 -33.04
CA ARG A 234 -2.28 -7.45 -34.17
C ARG A 234 -1.27 -8.29 -34.92
N SER A 235 0.00 -7.89 -35.01
CA SER A 235 1.02 -8.73 -35.65
C SER A 235 1.21 -10.05 -34.91
N LEU A 236 0.88 -10.08 -33.61
CA LEU A 236 0.95 -11.26 -32.75
C LEU A 236 -0.32 -12.13 -32.76
N ASP A 237 -1.41 -11.75 -33.47
CA ASP A 237 -2.69 -12.50 -33.47
C ASP A 237 -2.53 -13.98 -33.88
N GLY A 238 -1.53 -14.28 -34.73
CA GLY A 238 -1.23 -15.64 -35.19
C GLY A 238 -0.41 -16.48 -34.21
N LYS A 239 0.16 -15.89 -33.16
CA LYS A 239 1.13 -16.50 -32.24
C LYS A 239 0.50 -16.94 -30.93
N SER A 240 0.81 -18.15 -30.45
CA SER A 240 0.42 -18.57 -29.11
C SER A 240 1.14 -17.74 -28.04
N PRO A 241 0.63 -17.68 -26.81
CA PRO A 241 1.32 -16.99 -25.73
C PRO A 241 2.77 -17.43 -25.53
N GLN A 242 3.08 -18.74 -25.63
CA GLN A 242 4.47 -19.20 -25.55
C GLN A 242 5.31 -18.77 -26.75
N GLU A 243 4.74 -18.71 -27.96
CA GLU A 243 5.46 -18.17 -29.13
C GLU A 243 5.75 -16.68 -28.94
N ILE A 244 4.82 -15.90 -28.38
CA ILE A 244 5.01 -14.48 -28.06
C ILE A 244 6.13 -14.32 -27.01
N GLN A 245 6.10 -15.14 -25.96
CA GLN A 245 7.15 -15.13 -24.96
C GLN A 245 8.53 -15.49 -25.57
N GLN A 246 8.59 -16.45 -26.49
CA GLN A 246 9.82 -16.79 -27.21
C GLN A 246 10.31 -15.68 -28.14
N ILE A 247 9.39 -14.89 -28.72
CA ILE A 247 9.74 -13.67 -29.46
C ILE A 247 10.37 -12.67 -28.50
N MET A 248 9.75 -12.42 -27.34
CA MET A 248 10.29 -11.55 -26.30
C MET A 248 11.67 -12.01 -25.84
N ASP A 249 11.84 -13.29 -25.49
CA ASP A 249 13.12 -13.83 -24.98
C ASP A 249 14.29 -13.65 -25.97
N LYS A 250 14.03 -13.35 -27.26
CA LYS A 250 15.04 -13.04 -28.30
C LYS A 250 15.37 -11.56 -28.46
N LEU A 251 14.55 -10.66 -27.92
CA LEU A 251 14.76 -9.22 -27.97
C LEU A 251 15.79 -8.77 -26.92
N PRO A 252 16.47 -7.62 -27.13
CA PRO A 252 17.22 -6.96 -26.07
C PRO A 252 16.34 -6.61 -24.85
N PRO A 253 16.88 -6.54 -23.62
CA PRO A 253 16.08 -6.34 -22.41
C PRO A 253 15.11 -5.14 -22.44
N ASP A 254 15.55 -3.99 -22.95
CA ASP A 254 14.69 -2.81 -23.04
C ASP A 254 13.56 -2.99 -24.07
N ALA A 255 13.80 -3.70 -25.16
CA ALA A 255 12.79 -4.03 -26.16
C ALA A 255 11.79 -5.09 -25.66
N GLN A 256 12.23 -6.03 -24.81
CA GLN A 256 11.33 -6.94 -24.10
C GLN A 256 10.33 -6.16 -23.26
N ARG A 257 10.83 -5.21 -22.45
CA ARG A 257 9.99 -4.32 -21.66
C ARG A 257 9.10 -3.45 -22.53
N GLY A 258 9.62 -2.90 -23.65
CA GLY A 258 8.83 -2.12 -24.60
C GLY A 258 7.64 -2.89 -25.18
N LEU A 259 7.83 -4.18 -25.53
CA LEU A 259 6.74 -5.04 -25.98
C LEU A 259 5.73 -5.35 -24.86
N ALA A 260 6.21 -5.67 -23.66
CA ALA A 260 5.34 -5.91 -22.51
C ALA A 260 4.51 -4.67 -22.16
N ASN A 261 5.15 -3.49 -22.11
CA ASN A 261 4.47 -2.21 -21.91
C ASN A 261 3.44 -1.94 -23.01
N SER A 262 3.75 -2.29 -24.26
CA SER A 262 2.81 -2.10 -25.36
C SER A 262 1.51 -2.90 -25.15
N LEU A 263 1.63 -4.15 -24.69
CA LEU A 263 0.49 -5.01 -24.36
C LEU A 263 -0.25 -4.54 -23.09
N GLN A 264 0.47 -4.00 -22.11
CA GLN A 264 -0.11 -3.38 -20.93
C GLN A 264 -0.97 -2.17 -21.29
N LEU A 265 -0.41 -1.22 -22.05
CA LEU A 265 -1.10 0.02 -22.43
C LEU A 265 -2.29 -0.25 -23.33
N VAL A 266 -2.14 -1.11 -24.34
CA VAL A 266 -3.23 -1.41 -25.27
C VAL A 266 -4.40 -2.14 -24.60
N SER A 267 -4.15 -2.85 -23.48
CA SER A 267 -5.19 -3.54 -22.71
C SER A 267 -5.80 -2.69 -21.58
N THR A 268 -5.32 -1.45 -21.37
CA THR A 268 -5.79 -0.57 -20.31
C THR A 268 -6.88 0.37 -20.84
N SER A 269 -8.12 0.21 -20.36
CA SER A 269 -9.30 0.96 -20.85
C SER A 269 -9.26 2.46 -20.56
N THR A 270 -8.49 2.88 -19.56
CA THR A 270 -8.25 4.29 -19.23
C THR A 270 -7.14 4.92 -20.08
N VAL A 271 -6.47 4.16 -20.95
CA VAL A 271 -5.60 4.71 -22.00
C VAL A 271 -6.46 5.03 -23.22
N THR A 272 -6.43 6.29 -23.67
CA THR A 272 -7.28 6.79 -24.77
C THR A 272 -6.46 7.39 -25.89
N ALA A 273 -6.91 7.22 -27.13
CA ALA A 273 -6.33 7.94 -28.26
C ALA A 273 -6.82 9.39 -28.27
N GLY A 274 -5.96 10.33 -28.68
CA GLY A 274 -6.33 11.74 -28.91
C GLY A 274 -7.29 11.98 -30.08
N VAL A 275 -7.90 10.93 -30.64
CA VAL A 275 -8.86 10.98 -31.77
C VAL A 275 -10.09 10.14 -31.42
N THR A 276 -11.25 10.56 -31.91
CA THR A 276 -12.54 9.90 -31.69
C THR A 276 -13.18 9.52 -33.02
N GLY A 277 -13.77 8.33 -33.12
CA GLY A 277 -14.56 7.92 -34.29
C GLY A 277 -13.77 7.47 -35.53
N ASP A 278 -12.44 7.33 -35.45
CA ASP A 278 -11.65 6.71 -36.51
C ASP A 278 -11.81 5.18 -36.46
N PRO A 279 -12.34 4.52 -37.50
CA PRO A 279 -12.56 3.08 -37.47
C PRO A 279 -11.27 2.24 -37.49
N LYS A 280 -10.10 2.84 -37.76
CA LYS A 280 -8.80 2.15 -37.80
C LYS A 280 -8.02 2.27 -36.49
N ILE A 281 -8.31 3.28 -35.68
CA ILE A 281 -7.62 3.57 -34.42
C ILE A 281 -8.59 3.36 -33.27
N PRO A 282 -8.35 2.37 -32.39
CA PRO A 282 -9.16 2.20 -31.18
C PRO A 282 -9.16 3.49 -30.34
N GLU A 283 -10.35 3.94 -29.94
CA GLU A 283 -10.49 5.14 -29.09
C GLU A 283 -9.98 4.88 -27.66
N HIS A 284 -10.20 3.66 -27.16
CA HIS A 284 -9.79 3.21 -25.84
C HIS A 284 -8.96 1.94 -25.97
N GLY A 285 -8.03 1.76 -25.04
CA GLY A 285 -7.48 0.44 -24.75
C GLY A 285 -8.55 -0.54 -24.27
N GLY A 286 -8.19 -1.80 -24.13
CA GLY A 286 -9.06 -2.81 -23.53
C GLY A 286 -8.71 -4.24 -23.94
N GLU A 287 -9.39 -5.20 -23.32
CA GLU A 287 -9.18 -6.62 -23.55
C GLU A 287 -9.20 -6.99 -25.03
N ASN A 288 -10.17 -6.46 -25.79
CA ASN A 288 -10.33 -6.75 -27.21
C ASN A 288 -9.09 -6.41 -28.05
N LEU A 289 -8.21 -5.54 -27.54
CA LEU A 289 -6.98 -5.13 -28.19
C LEU A 289 -5.78 -6.04 -27.95
N LEU A 290 -5.87 -7.02 -27.05
CA LEU A 290 -4.84 -8.03 -26.87
C LEU A 290 -4.72 -8.98 -28.09
N PRO A 291 -3.56 -9.64 -28.26
CA PRO A 291 -3.37 -10.65 -29.30
C PRO A 291 -4.43 -11.75 -29.19
N LYS A 292 -5.01 -12.14 -30.32
CA LYS A 292 -6.17 -13.04 -30.38
C LYS A 292 -6.01 -14.30 -29.52
N LYS A 293 -4.89 -15.02 -29.64
CA LYS A 293 -4.65 -16.27 -28.90
C LYS A 293 -4.40 -16.06 -27.40
N MET A 294 -3.90 -14.89 -26.97
CA MET A 294 -3.83 -14.55 -25.55
C MET A 294 -5.24 -14.42 -24.97
N ARG A 295 -6.13 -13.69 -25.66
CA ARG A 295 -7.54 -13.58 -25.25
C ARG A 295 -8.23 -14.93 -25.22
N GLU A 296 -8.08 -15.73 -26.27
CA GLU A 296 -8.66 -17.08 -26.33
C GLU A 296 -8.18 -17.98 -25.17
N SER A 297 -6.94 -17.83 -24.72
CA SER A 297 -6.40 -18.58 -23.57
C SER A 297 -6.93 -18.08 -22.23
N LEU A 298 -7.06 -16.76 -22.05
CA LEU A 298 -7.56 -16.12 -20.83
C LEU A 298 -9.08 -16.32 -20.66
N ASP A 299 -9.84 -16.27 -21.76
CA ASP A 299 -11.31 -16.36 -21.78
C ASP A 299 -11.84 -17.79 -21.90
N ARG A 300 -10.97 -18.79 -22.01
CA ARG A 300 -11.42 -20.17 -22.21
C ARG A 300 -12.34 -20.61 -21.08
N THR A 301 -13.46 -21.21 -21.44
CA THR A 301 -14.47 -21.64 -20.47
C THR A 301 -14.10 -22.96 -19.78
N ASP A 302 -13.03 -23.61 -20.23
CA ASP A 302 -12.57 -24.91 -19.73
C ASP A 302 -11.22 -24.85 -19.03
N LEU A 303 -10.86 -23.70 -18.45
CA LEU A 303 -9.66 -23.55 -17.61
C LEU A 303 -9.55 -24.68 -16.61
N THR A 304 -10.66 -25.02 -15.95
CA THR A 304 -10.77 -26.15 -15.03
C THR A 304 -11.93 -27.05 -15.45
N LYS A 305 -11.72 -28.36 -15.37
CA LYS A 305 -12.76 -29.36 -15.61
C LYS A 305 -12.62 -30.47 -14.57
N THR A 306 -13.77 -30.90 -14.03
CA THR A 306 -13.85 -32.11 -13.22
C THR A 306 -14.55 -33.19 -14.05
N THR A 307 -13.85 -34.28 -14.32
CA THR A 307 -14.36 -35.41 -15.11
C THR A 307 -14.34 -36.70 -14.30
N TRP A 308 -15.09 -37.70 -14.76
CA TRP A 308 -15.11 -39.04 -14.19
C TRP A 308 -14.72 -40.04 -15.26
N SER A 309 -13.73 -40.88 -14.99
CA SER A 309 -13.22 -41.86 -15.96
C SER A 309 -13.08 -43.25 -15.34
N THR A 310 -13.48 -44.27 -16.08
CA THR A 310 -13.29 -45.69 -15.74
C THR A 310 -12.03 -46.28 -16.39
N SER A 311 -11.18 -45.46 -17.02
CA SER A 311 -9.94 -45.91 -17.66
C SER A 311 -8.90 -46.33 -16.60
N GLY A 312 -8.98 -47.58 -16.16
CA GLY A 312 -8.10 -48.16 -15.12
C GLY A 312 -8.76 -49.23 -14.25
N GLY A 313 -10.08 -49.42 -14.35
CA GLY A 313 -10.81 -50.44 -13.58
C GLY A 313 -12.33 -50.26 -13.61
N PRO A 314 -13.10 -51.08 -12.86
CA PRO A 314 -14.57 -51.01 -12.83
C PRO A 314 -15.13 -49.82 -12.03
N ILE A 315 -14.28 -49.03 -11.37
CA ILE A 315 -14.65 -47.88 -10.55
C ILE A 315 -14.30 -46.60 -11.30
N ALA A 316 -15.22 -45.65 -11.37
CA ALA A 316 -14.96 -44.33 -11.94
C ALA A 316 -14.10 -43.49 -10.98
N SER A 317 -12.93 -43.05 -11.43
CA SER A 317 -12.07 -42.11 -10.71
C SER A 317 -12.38 -40.68 -11.12
N LYS A 318 -12.39 -39.76 -10.14
CA LYS A 318 -12.47 -38.32 -10.35
C LYS A 318 -11.15 -37.81 -10.93
N TYR A 319 -11.22 -36.92 -11.91
CA TYR A 319 -10.09 -36.21 -12.48
C TYR A 319 -10.34 -34.71 -12.40
N ILE A 320 -9.33 -33.95 -11.96
CA ILE A 320 -9.27 -32.50 -12.06
C ILE A 320 -8.29 -32.17 -13.19
N GLU A 321 -8.76 -31.41 -14.17
CA GLU A 321 -8.03 -31.06 -15.38
C GLU A 321 -7.86 -29.54 -15.43
N LEU A 322 -6.61 -29.08 -15.48
CA LEU A 322 -6.27 -27.69 -15.78
C LEU A 322 -5.86 -27.58 -17.25
N ASN A 323 -6.46 -26.65 -17.98
CA ASN A 323 -6.19 -26.47 -19.40
C ASN A 323 -5.71 -25.05 -19.70
N GLY A 324 -4.72 -24.93 -20.58
CA GLY A 324 -4.10 -23.67 -20.98
C GLY A 324 -3.06 -23.17 -19.98
N VAL A 325 -2.54 -24.03 -19.10
CA VAL A 325 -1.64 -23.59 -18.03
C VAL A 325 -0.35 -23.03 -18.61
N ALA A 326 0.29 -23.74 -19.54
CA ALA A 326 1.53 -23.26 -20.15
C ALA A 326 1.34 -21.94 -20.92
N ASP A 327 0.21 -21.78 -21.59
CA ASP A 327 -0.15 -20.54 -22.28
C ASP A 327 -0.34 -19.40 -21.27
N ASN A 328 -1.13 -19.61 -20.22
CA ASN A 328 -1.46 -18.58 -19.24
C ASN A 328 -0.28 -18.21 -18.32
N GLN A 329 0.64 -19.13 -18.05
CA GLN A 329 1.92 -18.82 -17.40
C GLN A 329 2.82 -17.97 -18.29
N ALA A 330 2.84 -18.23 -19.61
CA ALA A 330 3.54 -17.36 -20.56
C ALA A 330 2.93 -15.96 -20.59
N ILE A 331 1.59 -15.85 -20.57
CA ILE A 331 0.89 -14.55 -20.46
C ILE A 331 1.30 -13.82 -19.18
N ALA A 332 1.29 -14.50 -18.03
CA ALA A 332 1.72 -13.90 -16.77
C ALA A 332 3.16 -13.39 -16.83
N LYS A 333 4.09 -14.16 -17.41
CA LYS A 333 5.48 -13.70 -17.59
C LYS A 333 5.58 -12.49 -18.51
N ILE A 334 4.78 -12.44 -19.58
CA ILE A 334 4.71 -11.28 -20.49
C ILE A 334 4.23 -10.04 -19.72
N ALA A 335 3.10 -10.14 -19.00
CA ALA A 335 2.55 -9.06 -18.19
C ALA A 335 3.55 -8.60 -17.11
N GLY A 336 4.14 -9.57 -16.40
CA GLY A 336 5.16 -9.36 -15.37
C GLY A 336 6.47 -8.72 -15.86
N SER A 337 6.68 -8.64 -17.18
CA SER A 337 7.84 -7.96 -17.78
C SER A 337 7.60 -6.47 -18.05
N ALA A 338 6.36 -5.99 -17.94
CA ALA A 338 6.01 -4.59 -18.12
C ALA A 338 6.55 -3.74 -16.94
N ASP A 339 6.76 -2.46 -17.17
CA ASP A 339 7.07 -1.47 -16.12
C ASP A 339 5.92 -1.42 -15.09
N PRO A 340 6.18 -1.66 -13.79
CA PRO A 340 5.19 -1.55 -12.73
C PRO A 340 4.41 -0.23 -12.72
N ASN A 341 5.02 0.88 -13.15
CA ASN A 341 4.36 2.18 -13.20
C ASN A 341 3.25 2.26 -14.27
N LEU A 342 3.18 1.31 -15.21
CA LEU A 342 2.11 1.23 -16.20
C LEU A 342 0.99 0.27 -15.78
N ARG A 343 1.13 -0.40 -14.64
CA ARG A 343 0.16 -1.35 -14.10
C ARG A 343 -0.83 -0.63 -13.19
N ALA A 344 -1.92 -0.19 -13.81
CA ALA A 344 -2.97 0.58 -13.16
C ALA A 344 -4.37 0.10 -13.59
N GLY A 345 -4.63 -1.19 -13.44
CA GLY A 345 -5.91 -1.83 -13.67
C GLY A 345 -6.14 -2.23 -15.12
N SER A 346 -5.10 -2.76 -15.79
CA SER A 346 -5.25 -3.26 -17.16
C SER A 346 -6.17 -4.49 -17.20
N GLU A 347 -6.84 -4.72 -18.34
CA GLU A 347 -7.62 -5.95 -18.52
C GLU A 347 -6.73 -7.20 -18.59
N LEU A 348 -5.47 -7.04 -19.03
CA LEU A 348 -4.49 -8.12 -19.03
C LEU A 348 -4.23 -8.65 -17.60
N ASP A 349 -3.93 -7.75 -16.67
CA ASP A 349 -3.57 -8.12 -15.30
C ASP A 349 -4.78 -8.70 -14.55
N LYS A 350 -5.97 -8.11 -14.73
CA LYS A 350 -7.23 -8.65 -14.18
C LYS A 350 -7.47 -10.09 -14.64
N LYS A 351 -7.32 -10.36 -15.95
CA LYS A 351 -7.55 -11.70 -16.50
C LYS A 351 -6.49 -12.71 -16.07
N VAL A 352 -5.22 -12.30 -15.93
CA VAL A 352 -4.17 -13.14 -15.35
C VAL A 352 -4.54 -13.55 -13.92
N LEU A 353 -4.98 -12.59 -13.10
CA LEU A 353 -5.43 -12.86 -11.73
C LEU A 353 -6.67 -13.76 -11.68
N ASP A 354 -7.67 -13.53 -12.53
CA ASP A 354 -8.89 -14.36 -12.61
C ASP A 354 -8.59 -15.81 -12.99
N VAL A 355 -7.71 -16.01 -13.96
CA VAL A 355 -7.26 -17.35 -14.36
C VAL A 355 -6.47 -18.01 -13.24
N GLY A 356 -5.55 -17.26 -12.62
CA GLY A 356 -4.78 -17.73 -11.46
C GLY A 356 -5.69 -18.20 -10.33
N ALA A 357 -6.74 -17.44 -10.01
CA ALA A 357 -7.72 -17.81 -8.99
C ALA A 357 -8.49 -19.09 -9.33
N LYS A 358 -8.87 -19.31 -10.60
CA LYS A 358 -9.55 -20.54 -11.03
C LYS A 358 -8.63 -21.76 -10.93
N TYR A 359 -7.37 -21.64 -11.34
CA TYR A 359 -6.39 -22.72 -11.19
C TYR A 359 -6.10 -23.01 -9.72
N LEU A 360 -5.97 -21.97 -8.89
CA LEU A 360 -5.76 -22.07 -7.45
C LEU A 360 -6.91 -22.83 -6.80
N GLN A 361 -8.15 -22.46 -7.13
CA GLN A 361 -9.34 -23.17 -6.64
C GLN A 361 -9.29 -24.67 -6.93
N ALA A 362 -8.88 -25.06 -8.15
CA ALA A 362 -8.79 -26.47 -8.52
C ALA A 362 -7.62 -27.20 -7.85
N GLN A 363 -6.49 -26.53 -7.60
CA GLN A 363 -5.40 -27.07 -6.79
C GLN A 363 -5.85 -27.30 -5.34
N THR A 364 -6.47 -26.29 -4.72
CA THR A 364 -6.99 -26.38 -3.35
C THR A 364 -8.09 -27.43 -3.22
N GLU A 365 -8.98 -27.56 -4.22
CA GLU A 365 -9.99 -28.62 -4.25
C GLU A 365 -9.33 -30.00 -4.23
N TRP A 366 -8.26 -30.21 -5.01
CA TRP A 366 -7.53 -31.47 -4.98
C TRP A 366 -6.86 -31.70 -3.61
N GLU A 367 -6.16 -30.70 -3.08
CA GLU A 367 -5.42 -30.78 -1.81
C GLU A 367 -6.34 -31.17 -0.64
N GLN A 368 -7.53 -30.57 -0.59
CA GLN A 368 -8.48 -30.76 0.51
C GLN A 368 -9.50 -31.89 0.26
N THR A 369 -9.46 -32.58 -0.89
CA THR A 369 -10.33 -33.73 -1.13
C THR A 369 -9.88 -34.91 -0.24
N PRO A 370 -10.80 -35.55 0.54
CA PRO A 370 -10.49 -36.78 1.25
C PRO A 370 -9.97 -37.86 0.28
N ASP A 371 -8.90 -38.56 0.66
CA ASP A 371 -8.22 -39.54 -0.19
C ASP A 371 -7.80 -38.99 -1.57
N ASN A 372 -7.36 -37.72 -1.63
CA ASN A 372 -6.91 -37.03 -2.85
C ASN A 372 -5.94 -37.84 -3.74
N LYS A 373 -5.17 -38.77 -3.18
CA LYS A 373 -4.32 -39.73 -3.92
C LYS A 373 -5.07 -40.59 -4.93
N LEU A 374 -6.39 -40.74 -4.79
CA LEU A 374 -7.27 -41.45 -5.71
C LEU A 374 -7.86 -40.54 -6.80
N VAL A 375 -7.64 -39.23 -6.70
CA VAL A 375 -8.08 -38.22 -7.67
C VAL A 375 -6.95 -37.95 -8.65
N GLY A 376 -7.21 -38.21 -9.94
CA GLY A 376 -6.27 -37.86 -10.99
C GLY A 376 -6.16 -36.36 -11.17
N PHE A 377 -4.97 -35.87 -11.48
CA PHE A 377 -4.74 -34.45 -11.74
C PHE A 377 -3.93 -34.30 -13.02
N THR A 378 -4.43 -33.48 -13.94
CA THR A 378 -3.76 -33.24 -15.21
C THR A 378 -3.62 -31.75 -15.49
N VAL A 379 -2.49 -31.40 -16.08
CA VAL A 379 -2.19 -30.08 -16.61
C VAL A 379 -1.94 -30.24 -18.10
N ASP A 380 -2.73 -29.54 -18.91
CA ASP A 380 -2.67 -29.59 -20.38
C ASP A 380 -2.72 -31.02 -20.93
N GLY A 381 -3.60 -31.85 -20.33
CA GLY A 381 -3.82 -33.25 -20.71
C GLY A 381 -2.72 -34.22 -20.29
N ARG A 382 -1.76 -33.78 -19.46
CA ARG A 382 -0.66 -34.62 -18.94
C ARG A 382 -0.78 -34.75 -17.43
N GLY A 383 -0.53 -35.94 -16.89
CA GLY A 383 -0.45 -36.14 -15.44
C GLY A 383 0.59 -35.19 -14.83
N ALA A 384 0.21 -34.50 -13.76
CA ALA A 384 1.04 -33.48 -13.12
C ALA A 384 0.97 -33.61 -11.59
N ASP A 385 1.99 -33.09 -10.91
CA ASP A 385 1.97 -32.88 -9.45
C ASP A 385 1.03 -31.70 -9.13
N PRO A 386 -0.09 -31.91 -8.42
CA PRO A 386 -1.02 -30.85 -8.04
C PRO A 386 -0.38 -29.78 -7.15
N GLY A 387 0.66 -30.14 -6.37
CA GLY A 387 1.42 -29.21 -5.55
C GLY A 387 2.53 -28.48 -6.30
N SER A 388 2.59 -28.58 -7.64
CA SER A 388 3.55 -27.81 -8.45
C SER A 388 3.20 -26.32 -8.47
N LYS A 389 4.19 -25.48 -8.79
CA LYS A 389 4.03 -24.03 -8.89
C LYS A 389 3.25 -23.65 -10.15
N ILE A 390 1.93 -23.81 -10.11
CA ILE A 390 1.05 -23.53 -11.25
C ILE A 390 0.64 -22.06 -11.24
N THR A 391 0.28 -21.52 -10.07
CA THR A 391 -0.32 -20.19 -9.92
C THR A 391 0.60 -19.15 -9.27
N ASP A 392 1.69 -19.56 -8.61
CA ASP A 392 2.64 -18.68 -7.91
C ASP A 392 3.10 -17.51 -8.80
N ASP A 393 3.66 -17.83 -9.97
CA ASP A 393 4.22 -16.84 -10.88
C ASP A 393 3.13 -15.94 -11.48
N MET A 394 1.87 -16.40 -11.53
CA MET A 394 0.75 -15.58 -12.01
C MET A 394 0.43 -14.46 -11.02
N PHE A 395 0.29 -14.79 -9.73
CA PHE A 395 0.05 -13.78 -8.71
C PHE A 395 1.25 -12.85 -8.52
N LYS A 396 2.47 -13.41 -8.51
CA LYS A 396 3.70 -12.61 -8.37
C LYS A 396 3.94 -11.67 -9.55
N ALA A 397 3.56 -12.06 -10.76
CA ALA A 397 3.80 -11.27 -11.96
C ALA A 397 3.05 -9.94 -11.95
N VAL A 398 1.81 -9.91 -11.46
CA VAL A 398 0.90 -8.75 -11.60
C VAL A 398 0.29 -8.27 -10.27
N GLY A 399 0.71 -8.84 -9.13
CA GLY A 399 0.16 -8.51 -7.82
C GLY A 399 0.49 -7.11 -7.31
N ASP A 400 1.38 -6.40 -7.98
CA ASP A 400 1.66 -4.97 -7.77
C ASP A 400 0.57 -4.06 -8.40
N ASP A 401 -0.22 -4.54 -9.36
CA ASP A 401 -1.39 -3.82 -9.88
C ASP A 401 -2.55 -3.85 -8.87
N LYS A 402 -2.60 -2.89 -7.95
CA LYS A 402 -3.62 -2.86 -6.90
C LYS A 402 -5.04 -2.65 -7.43
N ALA A 403 -5.22 -2.08 -8.61
CA ALA A 403 -6.54 -1.99 -9.22
C ALA A 403 -7.02 -3.36 -9.74
N ALA A 404 -6.11 -4.16 -10.30
CA ALA A 404 -6.40 -5.55 -10.68
C ALA A 404 -6.60 -6.44 -9.44
N VAL A 405 -5.80 -6.27 -8.38
CA VAL A 405 -6.00 -6.99 -7.11
C VAL A 405 -7.35 -6.65 -6.49
N GLN A 406 -7.74 -5.37 -6.46
CA GLN A 406 -9.05 -4.96 -5.98
C GLN A 406 -10.17 -5.64 -6.77
N HIS A 407 -10.05 -5.74 -8.10
CA HIS A 407 -11.01 -6.48 -8.93
C HIS A 407 -11.13 -7.96 -8.55
N LEU A 408 -10.01 -8.62 -8.26
CA LEU A 408 -9.99 -10.03 -7.88
C LEU A 408 -10.69 -10.28 -6.52
N VAL A 409 -10.38 -9.45 -5.53
CA VAL A 409 -10.77 -9.71 -4.12
C VAL A 409 -12.11 -9.08 -3.74
N VAL A 410 -12.55 -8.05 -4.48
CA VAL A 410 -13.86 -7.42 -4.32
C VAL A 410 -14.76 -7.85 -5.47
N GLY A 411 -15.73 -8.71 -5.17
CA GLY A 411 -16.73 -9.15 -6.12
C GLY A 411 -17.54 -8.00 -6.70
N SER A 412 -18.17 -8.23 -7.86
CA SER A 412 -18.98 -7.21 -8.55
C SER A 412 -20.16 -6.66 -7.74
N ASP A 413 -20.58 -7.36 -6.67
CA ASP A 413 -21.61 -6.94 -5.73
C ASP A 413 -21.04 -6.16 -4.52
N GLY A 414 -19.75 -5.84 -4.53
CA GLY A 414 -19.03 -5.15 -3.47
C GLY A 414 -18.65 -6.03 -2.27
N LYS A 415 -18.89 -7.35 -2.34
CA LYS A 415 -18.56 -8.30 -1.27
C LYS A 415 -17.21 -8.97 -1.49
N PRO A 416 -16.58 -9.53 -0.46
CA PRO A 416 -15.34 -10.28 -0.62
C PRO A 416 -15.53 -11.49 -1.55
N ASN A 417 -14.53 -11.73 -2.38
CA ASN A 417 -14.35 -13.00 -3.08
C ASN A 417 -13.90 -14.07 -2.07
N ALA A 418 -14.85 -14.59 -1.30
CA ALA A 418 -14.59 -15.53 -0.20
C ALA A 418 -13.91 -16.82 -0.66
N GLN A 419 -14.20 -17.29 -1.89
CA GLN A 419 -13.55 -18.46 -2.46
C GLN A 419 -12.06 -18.20 -2.66
N PHE A 420 -11.70 -17.06 -3.28
CA PHE A 420 -10.29 -16.71 -3.48
C PHE A 420 -9.55 -16.57 -2.15
N PHE A 421 -10.10 -15.86 -1.17
CA PHE A 421 -9.45 -15.72 0.14
C PHE A 421 -9.26 -17.08 0.82
N HIS A 422 -10.28 -17.94 0.80
CA HIS A 422 -10.17 -19.30 1.33
C HIS A 422 -9.04 -20.08 0.65
N ASP A 423 -9.03 -20.10 -0.68
CA ASP A 423 -8.04 -20.88 -1.44
C ASP A 423 -6.63 -20.31 -1.26
N ALA A 424 -6.45 -18.99 -1.28
CA ALA A 424 -5.16 -18.34 -1.08
C ALA A 424 -4.59 -18.63 0.32
N LEU A 425 -5.42 -18.63 1.35
CA LEU A 425 -4.99 -18.90 2.73
C LEU A 425 -4.72 -20.38 3.01
N THR A 426 -5.40 -21.30 2.32
CA THR A 426 -5.36 -22.74 2.63
C THR A 426 -4.60 -23.58 1.62
N HIS A 427 -4.22 -23.03 0.47
CA HIS A 427 -3.34 -23.70 -0.49
C HIS A 427 -1.94 -23.94 0.12
N GLN A 428 -1.33 -25.07 -0.20
CA GLN A 428 -0.01 -25.46 0.31
C GLN A 428 1.13 -24.83 -0.52
N TRP A 429 1.28 -23.50 -0.43
CA TRP A 429 2.30 -22.75 -1.16
C TRP A 429 3.72 -23.24 -0.81
N LYS A 430 4.48 -23.67 -1.83
CA LYS A 430 5.87 -24.12 -1.65
C LYS A 430 6.84 -23.03 -1.20
N ASP A 431 6.47 -21.76 -1.38
CA ASP A 431 7.23 -20.59 -0.92
C ASP A 431 6.64 -19.95 0.34
N HIS A 432 5.84 -20.71 1.10
CA HIS A 432 5.23 -20.25 2.36
C HIS A 432 4.34 -19.01 2.18
N GLY A 433 3.77 -18.84 0.98
CA GLY A 433 2.87 -17.75 0.62
C GLY A 433 3.55 -16.50 0.08
N ASP A 434 4.86 -16.50 -0.21
CA ASP A 434 5.57 -15.30 -0.68
C ASP A 434 5.00 -14.78 -2.01
N ALA A 435 4.75 -15.64 -3.00
CA ALA A 435 4.20 -15.21 -4.28
C ALA A 435 2.84 -14.52 -4.15
N VAL A 436 1.89 -15.14 -3.44
CA VAL A 436 0.53 -14.60 -3.24
C VAL A 436 0.51 -13.40 -2.30
N SER A 437 1.48 -13.27 -1.38
CA SER A 437 1.61 -12.10 -0.51
C SER A 437 1.81 -10.79 -1.29
N SER A 438 2.33 -10.85 -2.52
CA SER A 438 2.49 -9.68 -3.39
C SER A 438 1.18 -8.89 -3.58
N LEU A 439 0.03 -9.58 -3.59
CA LEU A 439 -1.30 -8.98 -3.69
C LEU A 439 -1.59 -8.01 -2.52
N PHE A 440 -1.06 -8.30 -1.34
CA PHE A 440 -1.34 -7.58 -0.09
C PHE A 440 -0.16 -6.75 0.44
N LYS A 441 0.95 -6.68 -0.31
CA LYS A 441 2.07 -5.77 -0.03
C LYS A 441 1.76 -4.39 -0.62
N PHE A 442 1.70 -3.35 0.22
CA PHE A 442 1.43 -1.96 -0.17
C PHE A 442 2.69 -1.10 0.00
N SER A 443 2.80 0.00 -0.76
CA SER A 443 3.95 0.92 -0.68
C SER A 443 3.79 1.87 0.51
N ASP A 444 4.86 2.07 1.28
CA ASP A 444 4.93 3.09 2.33
C ASP A 444 5.34 4.47 1.79
N GLN A 445 5.64 4.59 0.49
CA GLN A 445 6.23 5.78 -0.13
C GLN A 445 5.30 6.37 -1.19
N ASN A 446 5.13 7.70 -1.19
CA ASN A 446 4.36 8.47 -2.17
C ASN A 446 2.93 7.95 -2.42
N VAL A 447 2.25 7.53 -1.33
CA VAL A 447 0.89 7.00 -1.40
C VAL A 447 -0.07 8.09 -1.87
N THR A 448 -0.70 7.87 -3.03
CA THR A 448 -1.77 8.76 -3.50
C THR A 448 -3.07 8.48 -2.74
N PRO A 449 -4.02 9.42 -2.66
CA PRO A 449 -5.32 9.14 -2.03
C PRO A 449 -6.04 7.92 -2.61
N ILE A 450 -5.82 7.62 -3.89
CA ILE A 450 -6.44 6.48 -4.56
C ILE A 450 -5.74 5.17 -4.20
N ASP A 451 -4.43 5.18 -4.00
CA ASP A 451 -3.72 3.99 -3.50
C ASP A 451 -4.13 3.67 -2.06
N SER A 452 -4.33 4.69 -1.22
CA SER A 452 -4.94 4.53 0.10
C SER A 452 -6.35 3.91 -0.01
N GLN A 453 -7.19 4.43 -0.92
CA GLN A 453 -8.54 3.88 -1.15
C GLN A 453 -8.53 2.43 -1.63
N ARG A 454 -7.58 2.05 -2.51
CA ARG A 454 -7.44 0.66 -2.97
C ARG A 454 -7.00 -0.24 -1.83
N GLN A 455 -5.99 0.16 -1.06
CA GLN A 455 -5.57 -0.61 0.13
C GLN A 455 -6.76 -0.79 1.09
N ALA A 456 -7.47 0.30 1.38
CA ALA A 456 -8.62 0.30 2.28
C ALA A 456 -9.73 -0.62 1.79
N SER A 457 -10.05 -0.59 0.49
CA SER A 457 -11.04 -1.48 -0.13
C SER A 457 -10.61 -2.96 -0.11
N ILE A 458 -9.34 -3.25 -0.44
CA ILE A 458 -8.79 -4.62 -0.42
C ILE A 458 -8.79 -5.18 1.01
N MET A 459 -8.33 -4.39 1.98
CA MET A 459 -8.26 -4.79 3.39
C MET A 459 -9.65 -4.87 4.03
N SER A 460 -10.60 -4.03 3.64
CA SER A 460 -12.00 -4.14 4.06
C SER A 460 -12.63 -5.45 3.58
N ALA A 461 -12.39 -5.86 2.33
CA ALA A 461 -12.86 -7.14 1.82
C ALA A 461 -12.22 -8.32 2.58
N PHE A 462 -10.90 -8.27 2.82
CA PHE A 462 -10.24 -9.28 3.65
C PHE A 462 -10.81 -9.32 5.08
N GLY A 463 -10.98 -8.16 5.72
CA GLY A 463 -11.55 -8.04 7.06
C GLY A 463 -12.95 -8.62 7.14
N GLN A 464 -13.81 -8.34 6.16
CA GLN A 464 -15.15 -8.92 6.07
C GLN A 464 -15.12 -10.45 5.90
N PHE A 465 -14.18 -10.99 5.12
CA PHE A 465 -13.99 -12.43 4.99
C PHE A 465 -13.55 -13.06 6.32
N ALA A 466 -12.50 -12.53 6.93
CA ALA A 466 -11.92 -13.05 8.17
C ALA A 466 -12.89 -12.92 9.36
N ALA A 467 -13.69 -11.86 9.41
CA ALA A 467 -14.70 -11.67 10.44
C ALA A 467 -15.83 -12.70 10.41
N GLY A 468 -16.14 -13.24 9.23
CA GLY A 468 -17.15 -14.29 9.05
C GLY A 468 -16.70 -15.68 9.45
N ASP A 469 -15.40 -15.89 9.67
CA ASP A 469 -14.85 -17.14 10.19
C ASP A 469 -14.85 -17.11 11.72
N ASN A 470 -15.33 -18.16 12.38
CA ASN A 470 -15.33 -18.19 13.85
C ASN A 470 -13.98 -18.74 14.33
N ALA A 471 -13.23 -17.96 15.11
CA ALA A 471 -12.01 -18.46 15.73
C ALA A 471 -12.32 -19.72 16.58
N PRO A 472 -11.62 -20.84 16.36
CA PRO A 472 -11.86 -22.06 17.11
C PRO A 472 -11.26 -21.92 18.50
N SER A 473 -12.11 -21.94 19.52
CA SER A 473 -11.66 -22.12 20.89
C SER A 473 -12.22 -23.45 21.42
N HIS A 474 -11.32 -24.37 21.81
CA HIS A 474 -11.72 -25.59 22.52
C HIS A 474 -12.43 -25.28 23.85
N ILE A 475 -12.27 -24.05 24.34
CA ILE A 475 -12.86 -23.58 25.59
C ILE A 475 -14.26 -23.01 25.35
N ALA A 476 -14.56 -22.54 24.13
CA ALA A 476 -15.88 -22.01 23.76
C ALA A 476 -16.83 -23.06 23.15
N GLY A 477 -16.43 -24.33 23.06
CA GLY A 477 -17.27 -25.42 22.54
C GLY A 477 -17.65 -25.26 21.06
N GLY A 478 -16.74 -24.78 20.21
CA GLY A 478 -16.99 -24.52 18.79
C GLY A 478 -17.23 -25.77 17.92
N ASP A 479 -18.04 -25.60 16.87
CA ASP A 479 -18.40 -26.61 15.86
C ASP A 479 -17.25 -26.94 14.88
N ASP A 480 -17.32 -28.13 14.26
CA ASP A 480 -16.39 -28.80 13.32
C ASP A 480 -16.05 -28.07 11.97
N LYS A 481 -16.07 -26.73 11.90
CA LYS A 481 -15.81 -25.99 10.64
C LYS A 481 -14.49 -25.22 10.70
N TRP A 482 -13.41 -25.99 10.66
CA TRP A 482 -12.05 -25.65 11.13
C TRP A 482 -11.04 -25.21 10.07
N LYS A 483 -11.46 -24.82 8.87
CA LYS A 483 -10.54 -24.86 7.72
C LYS A 483 -9.36 -23.88 7.73
N LEU A 484 -9.35 -22.81 8.52
CA LEU A 484 -8.18 -21.92 8.64
C LEU A 484 -7.24 -22.27 9.81
N TYR A 485 -7.69 -23.08 10.76
CA TYR A 485 -6.91 -23.46 11.95
C TYR A 485 -6.54 -24.94 11.98
N ASP A 486 -7.23 -25.74 11.18
CA ASP A 486 -6.95 -27.15 10.93
C ASP A 486 -7.19 -27.40 9.42
N ILE A 487 -6.17 -27.15 8.62
CA ILE A 487 -6.26 -27.23 7.16
C ILE A 487 -6.20 -28.70 6.72
N PRO A 488 -7.22 -29.22 6.01
CA PRO A 488 -7.21 -30.61 5.54
C PRO A 488 -5.97 -30.95 4.71
N GLY A 489 -5.36 -32.10 4.97
CA GLY A 489 -4.20 -32.59 4.23
C GLY A 489 -2.86 -31.95 4.61
N THR A 490 -2.80 -31.22 5.73
CA THR A 490 -1.58 -30.51 6.17
C THR A 490 -1.00 -30.99 7.52
N ASP A 491 -1.50 -32.10 8.06
CA ASP A 491 -1.18 -32.56 9.43
C ASP A 491 -1.62 -31.55 10.50
N HIS A 492 -2.86 -31.07 10.38
CA HIS A 492 -3.51 -30.12 11.29
C HIS A 492 -2.82 -28.76 11.45
N LYS A 493 -2.17 -28.25 10.39
CA LYS A 493 -1.61 -26.90 10.41
C LYS A 493 -2.70 -25.83 10.31
N ASN A 494 -2.48 -24.72 11.00
CA ASN A 494 -3.22 -23.48 10.81
C ASN A 494 -2.64 -22.64 9.64
N VAL A 495 -3.32 -21.57 9.24
CA VAL A 495 -2.90 -20.71 8.10
C VAL A 495 -1.57 -20.01 8.32
N GLY A 496 -1.24 -19.59 9.54
CA GLY A 496 0.04 -18.92 9.84
C GLY A 496 1.23 -19.87 9.80
N GLN A 497 1.02 -21.13 10.19
CA GLN A 497 1.99 -22.20 10.04
C GLN A 497 2.16 -22.65 8.58
N LEU A 498 1.08 -22.65 7.80
CA LEU A 498 1.12 -23.05 6.40
C LEU A 498 1.72 -21.94 5.51
N ASN A 499 1.21 -20.72 5.68
CA ASN A 499 1.43 -19.59 4.78
C ASN A 499 1.86 -18.31 5.54
N PRO A 500 2.96 -18.36 6.31
CA PRO A 500 3.38 -17.25 7.17
C PRO A 500 3.60 -15.93 6.43
N ASN A 501 4.16 -15.96 5.22
CA ASN A 501 4.43 -14.72 4.46
C ASN A 501 3.16 -14.02 3.97
N LEU A 502 2.10 -14.79 3.71
CA LEU A 502 0.78 -14.24 3.37
C LEU A 502 0.13 -13.59 4.60
N VAL A 503 0.08 -14.30 5.73
CA VAL A 503 -0.53 -13.78 6.98
C VAL A 503 0.19 -12.51 7.45
N ARG A 504 1.53 -12.46 7.33
CA ARG A 504 2.32 -11.26 7.63
C ARG A 504 2.00 -10.08 6.72
N ALA A 505 1.85 -10.30 5.42
CA ALA A 505 1.47 -9.22 4.49
C ALA A 505 0.06 -8.69 4.79
N LEU A 506 -0.88 -9.56 5.14
CA LEU A 506 -2.23 -9.18 5.56
C LEU A 506 -2.21 -8.38 6.87
N SER A 507 -1.40 -8.80 7.85
CA SER A 507 -1.21 -8.06 9.10
C SER A 507 -0.67 -6.64 8.85
N VAL A 508 0.41 -6.51 8.06
CA VAL A 508 0.97 -5.19 7.68
C VAL A 508 -0.08 -4.34 6.95
N GLY A 509 -0.82 -4.93 6.02
CA GLY A 509 -1.87 -4.23 5.27
C GLY A 509 -3.04 -3.76 6.15
N MET A 510 -3.38 -4.52 7.19
CA MET A 510 -4.49 -4.23 8.13
C MET A 510 -4.11 -3.22 9.23
N SER A 511 -2.83 -3.13 9.60
CA SER A 511 -2.35 -2.29 10.70
C SER A 511 -2.81 -0.82 10.68
N PRO A 512 -2.96 -0.12 9.53
CA PRO A 512 -3.52 1.23 9.50
C PRO A 512 -4.98 1.34 9.99
N TYR A 513 -5.74 0.24 9.96
CA TYR A 513 -7.20 0.20 10.19
C TYR A 513 -7.59 -0.39 11.54
N VAL A 514 -6.63 -0.61 12.46
CA VAL A 514 -6.90 -1.18 13.79
C VAL A 514 -7.95 -0.37 14.57
N ASN A 515 -7.99 0.95 14.37
CA ASN A 515 -8.99 1.81 14.98
C ASN A 515 -10.41 1.59 14.44
N ASP A 516 -10.54 1.25 13.15
CA ASP A 516 -11.83 0.95 12.53
C ASP A 516 -12.43 -0.36 13.08
N LEU A 517 -11.59 -1.30 13.52
CA LEU A 517 -12.02 -2.58 14.09
C LEU A 517 -12.80 -2.45 15.41
N ILE A 518 -12.71 -1.32 16.10
CA ILE A 518 -13.49 -1.02 17.32
C ILE A 518 -14.56 0.07 17.10
N ASN A 519 -14.71 0.55 15.87
CA ASN A 519 -15.51 1.73 15.57
C ASN A 519 -16.53 1.50 14.43
N PRO A 520 -17.49 0.57 14.60
CA PRO A 520 -18.45 0.16 13.56
C PRO A 520 -19.36 1.31 13.09
N GLY A 521 -19.49 2.38 13.88
CA GLY A 521 -20.39 3.51 13.61
C GLY A 521 -19.73 4.72 12.94
N ASN A 522 -18.42 4.74 12.78
CA ASN A 522 -17.69 5.88 12.20
C ASN A 522 -16.50 5.39 11.38
N PRO A 523 -16.76 4.86 10.16
CA PRO A 523 -15.70 4.34 9.28
C PRO A 523 -14.73 5.43 8.86
N SER A 524 -13.48 5.04 8.62
CA SER A 524 -12.46 5.91 8.04
C SER A 524 -12.93 6.54 6.71
N LEU A 525 -12.43 7.74 6.44
CA LEU A 525 -12.72 8.47 5.20
C LEU A 525 -11.91 7.96 3.99
N ASP A 526 -10.96 7.06 4.22
CA ASP A 526 -10.08 6.49 3.19
C ASP A 526 -10.71 5.33 2.43
N GLY A 527 -11.93 4.90 2.76
CA GLY A 527 -12.64 3.84 2.05
C GLY A 527 -12.60 2.47 2.73
N PHE A 528 -12.04 2.36 3.94
CA PHE A 528 -12.12 1.12 4.71
C PHE A 528 -13.52 0.97 5.29
N ASN A 529 -14.34 0.15 4.65
CA ASN A 529 -15.74 0.00 5.04
C ASN A 529 -15.92 -1.16 6.01
N VAL A 530 -16.35 -0.84 7.23
CA VAL A 530 -16.75 -1.84 8.24
C VAL A 530 -18.24 -2.20 8.18
N GLY A 531 -19.06 -1.40 7.49
CA GLY A 531 -20.50 -1.58 7.40
C GLY A 531 -20.91 -2.69 6.44
N ASP A 532 -21.82 -3.57 6.88
CA ASP A 532 -22.40 -4.67 6.08
C ASP A 532 -23.93 -4.50 5.86
N GLY A 533 -24.50 -3.37 6.31
CA GLY A 533 -25.89 -2.97 6.12
C GLY A 533 -26.30 -1.82 7.05
N PRO A 534 -27.55 -1.32 6.98
CA PRO A 534 -28.01 -0.26 7.88
C PRO A 534 -27.91 -0.70 9.35
N GLY A 535 -27.01 -0.06 10.10
CA GLY A 535 -26.79 -0.33 11.53
C GLY A 535 -26.13 -1.68 11.84
N ARG A 536 -25.49 -2.32 10.86
CA ARG A 536 -24.73 -3.56 11.05
C ARG A 536 -23.30 -3.38 10.54
N SER A 537 -22.37 -4.10 11.16
CA SER A 537 -20.97 -4.10 10.79
C SER A 537 -20.40 -5.51 10.89
N TRP A 538 -19.48 -5.86 9.98
CA TRP A 538 -18.79 -7.14 10.07
C TRP A 538 -17.81 -7.20 11.26
N THR A 539 -17.41 -6.06 11.85
CA THR A 539 -16.57 -6.06 13.08
C THR A 539 -17.36 -6.55 14.29
N ASP A 540 -18.68 -6.34 14.31
CA ASP A 540 -19.61 -6.79 15.35
C ASP A 540 -20.90 -7.38 14.74
N PRO A 541 -20.85 -8.59 14.15
CA PRO A 541 -21.97 -9.15 13.39
C PRO A 541 -23.27 -9.32 14.19
N SER A 542 -23.17 -9.51 15.52
CA SER A 542 -24.30 -9.65 16.44
C SER A 542 -24.91 -8.30 16.86
N GLY A 543 -24.22 -7.18 16.63
CA GLY A 543 -24.68 -5.83 17.01
C GLY A 543 -24.86 -5.63 18.52
N ASN A 544 -24.28 -6.50 19.34
CA ASN A 544 -24.34 -6.48 20.80
C ASN A 544 -23.04 -5.90 21.41
N ASN A 545 -22.20 -5.28 20.59
CA ASN A 545 -20.88 -4.74 20.91
C ASN A 545 -19.87 -5.80 21.37
N THR A 546 -20.03 -7.07 21.01
CA THR A 546 -19.03 -8.08 21.44
C THR A 546 -17.82 -8.12 20.51
N PHE A 547 -17.87 -7.47 19.34
CA PHE A 547 -16.77 -7.36 18.38
C PHE A 547 -16.22 -8.71 17.92
N THR A 548 -17.08 -9.73 17.81
CA THR A 548 -16.66 -11.09 17.45
C THR A 548 -15.89 -11.12 16.12
N GLY A 549 -16.33 -10.33 15.13
CA GLY A 549 -15.63 -10.26 13.84
C GLY A 549 -14.21 -9.70 13.96
N SER A 550 -14.01 -8.67 14.78
CA SER A 550 -12.67 -8.15 15.07
C SER A 550 -11.82 -9.14 15.85
N LYS A 551 -12.37 -9.88 16.82
CA LYS A 551 -11.62 -10.94 17.52
C LYS A 551 -11.09 -12.00 16.55
N ASN A 552 -11.91 -12.41 15.59
CA ASN A 552 -11.53 -13.40 14.58
C ASN A 552 -10.33 -12.91 13.75
N ILE A 553 -10.26 -11.62 13.41
CA ILE A 553 -9.11 -11.04 12.71
C ILE A 553 -7.84 -11.12 13.57
N PHE A 554 -7.92 -10.72 14.85
CA PHE A 554 -6.78 -10.78 15.76
C PHE A 554 -6.29 -12.22 15.95
N ALA A 555 -7.21 -13.15 16.23
CA ALA A 555 -6.91 -14.57 16.36
C ALA A 555 -6.30 -15.17 15.08
N LEU A 556 -6.75 -14.72 13.89
CA LEU A 556 -6.21 -15.20 12.62
C LEU A 556 -4.77 -14.73 12.42
N MET A 557 -4.47 -13.47 12.75
CA MET A 557 -3.11 -12.95 12.67
C MET A 557 -2.17 -13.60 13.67
N ASP A 558 -2.67 -13.95 14.85
CA ASP A 558 -1.85 -14.59 15.90
C ASP A 558 -1.36 -16.00 15.51
N THR A 559 -1.97 -16.63 14.50
CA THR A 559 -1.50 -17.92 13.95
C THR A 559 -0.08 -17.85 13.37
N ASP A 560 0.37 -16.67 12.94
CA ASP A 560 1.79 -16.38 12.68
C ASP A 560 2.33 -15.40 13.73
N LYS A 561 3.45 -15.77 14.34
CA LYS A 561 3.99 -15.00 15.45
C LYS A 561 4.34 -13.54 15.08
N ALA A 562 4.94 -13.30 13.93
CA ALA A 562 5.35 -11.95 13.54
C ALA A 562 4.14 -11.10 13.14
N ALA A 563 3.18 -11.71 12.43
CA ALA A 563 1.92 -11.08 12.05
C ALA A 563 1.10 -10.65 13.28
N GLY A 564 0.94 -11.54 14.26
CA GLY A 564 0.30 -11.24 15.54
C GLY A 564 1.02 -10.15 16.33
N ASP A 565 2.35 -10.25 16.44
CA ASP A 565 3.15 -9.23 17.14
C ASP A 565 3.00 -7.83 16.50
N ASN A 566 2.88 -7.75 15.17
CA ASN A 566 2.67 -6.48 14.45
C ASN A 566 1.31 -5.86 14.77
N LEU A 567 0.23 -6.61 14.56
CA LEU A 567 -1.13 -6.12 14.73
C LEU A 567 -1.42 -5.79 16.20
N ASN A 568 -0.99 -6.67 17.11
CA ASN A 568 -1.17 -6.48 18.55
C ASN A 568 -0.34 -5.29 19.07
N ALA A 569 0.89 -5.10 18.60
CA ALA A 569 1.68 -3.93 18.96
C ALA A 569 1.03 -2.64 18.46
N ARG A 570 0.43 -2.66 17.27
CA ARG A 570 -0.29 -1.49 16.73
C ARG A 570 -1.56 -1.17 17.53
N ALA A 571 -2.34 -2.19 17.91
CA ALA A 571 -3.50 -2.01 18.78
C ALA A 571 -3.14 -1.48 20.16
N LEU A 572 -2.04 -1.97 20.74
CA LEU A 572 -1.58 -1.51 22.04
C LEU A 572 -1.04 -0.08 21.99
N GLU A 573 -0.34 0.31 20.94
CA GLU A 573 0.10 1.69 20.76
C GLU A 573 -1.09 2.66 20.58
N GLU A 574 -2.08 2.29 19.78
CA GLU A 574 -3.33 3.06 19.63
C GLU A 574 -4.12 3.16 20.96
N SER A 575 -4.02 2.14 21.82
CA SER A 575 -4.56 2.18 23.18
C SER A 575 -3.81 3.17 24.07
N PHE A 576 -2.48 3.24 23.97
CA PHE A 576 -1.66 4.23 24.68
C PHE A 576 -1.90 5.65 24.18
N GLU A 577 -2.04 5.85 22.86
CA GLU A 577 -2.31 7.17 22.29
C GLU A 577 -3.60 7.76 22.85
N ARG A 578 -4.67 6.95 22.93
CA ARG A 578 -5.96 7.36 23.54
C ARG A 578 -5.81 7.73 25.01
N GLN A 579 -5.07 6.94 25.78
CA GLN A 579 -4.79 7.22 27.19
C GLN A 579 -3.98 8.51 27.35
N ALA A 580 -2.99 8.74 26.48
CA ALA A 580 -2.18 9.96 26.47
C ALA A 580 -3.01 11.20 26.10
N LEU A 581 -3.92 11.11 25.13
CA LEU A 581 -4.84 12.18 24.75
C LEU A 581 -5.74 12.59 25.93
N VAL A 582 -6.25 11.62 26.70
CA VAL A 582 -7.03 11.87 27.92
C VAL A 582 -6.18 12.50 29.01
N GLY A 583 -4.94 12.03 29.20
CA GLY A 583 -4.00 12.64 30.14
C GLY A 583 -3.71 14.10 29.79
N HIS A 584 -3.56 14.41 28.50
CA HIS A 584 -3.30 15.77 28.03
C HIS A 584 -4.52 16.69 28.15
N ASN A 585 -5.70 16.20 27.79
CA ASN A 585 -6.95 16.95 27.86
C ASN A 585 -8.07 16.12 28.53
N PRO A 586 -8.09 16.03 29.86
CA PRO A 586 -9.09 15.22 30.57
C PRO A 586 -10.51 15.81 30.50
N ASN A 587 -10.66 17.06 30.04
CA ASN A 587 -11.96 17.71 29.86
C ASN A 587 -12.54 17.55 28.45
N ASP A 588 -11.86 16.80 27.57
CA ASP A 588 -12.34 16.51 26.22
C ASP A 588 -13.73 15.84 26.29
N PRO A 589 -14.74 16.32 25.53
CA PRO A 589 -16.05 15.66 25.46
C PRO A 589 -15.99 14.17 25.03
N GLN A 590 -14.91 13.73 24.40
CA GLN A 590 -14.67 12.34 23.99
C GLN A 590 -13.78 11.55 24.96
N ALA A 591 -13.33 12.13 26.08
CA ALA A 591 -12.38 11.48 27.00
C ALA A 591 -12.83 10.08 27.45
N ARG A 592 -14.11 9.94 27.83
CA ARG A 592 -14.69 8.63 28.14
C ARG A 592 -14.61 7.64 26.97
N ASN A 593 -14.95 8.08 25.76
CA ASN A 593 -14.93 7.22 24.58
C ASN A 593 -13.51 6.82 24.20
N LEU A 594 -12.53 7.71 24.35
CA LEU A 594 -11.11 7.40 24.15
C LEU A 594 -10.65 6.30 25.12
N LEU A 595 -11.01 6.39 26.41
CA LEU A 595 -10.72 5.35 27.41
C LEU A 595 -11.44 4.04 27.10
N LEU A 596 -12.72 4.09 26.72
CA LEU A 596 -13.48 2.91 26.34
C LEU A 596 -12.85 2.20 25.14
N ASN A 597 -12.48 2.96 24.11
CA ASN A 597 -11.79 2.46 22.93
C ASN A 597 -10.40 1.89 23.27
N ALA A 598 -9.67 2.51 24.20
CA ALA A 598 -8.38 1.99 24.68
C ALA A 598 -8.55 0.61 25.34
N GLY A 599 -9.61 0.43 26.13
CA GLY A 599 -9.99 -0.85 26.73
C GLY A 599 -10.42 -1.90 25.71
N GLN A 600 -11.20 -1.52 24.69
CA GLN A 600 -11.62 -2.41 23.62
C GLN A 600 -10.43 -2.94 22.81
N LEU A 601 -9.46 -2.08 22.47
CA LEU A 601 -8.23 -2.49 21.78
C LEU A 601 -7.43 -3.51 22.61
N GLN A 602 -7.27 -3.26 23.91
CA GLN A 602 -6.61 -4.23 24.80
C GLN A 602 -7.42 -5.54 24.89
N GLY A 603 -8.75 -5.46 24.92
CA GLY A 603 -9.62 -6.63 24.93
C GLY A 603 -9.52 -7.47 23.65
N LEU A 604 -9.36 -6.84 22.48
CA LEU A 604 -9.17 -7.54 21.20
C LEU A 604 -7.82 -8.27 21.14
N VAL A 605 -6.74 -7.62 21.59
CA VAL A 605 -5.41 -8.26 21.72
C VAL A 605 -5.51 -9.51 22.60
N ASP A 606 -6.12 -9.39 23.77
CA ASP A 606 -6.18 -10.48 24.72
C ASP A 606 -7.10 -11.62 24.25
N ALA A 607 -8.24 -11.28 23.66
CA ALA A 607 -9.17 -12.26 23.10
C ALA A 607 -8.57 -13.01 21.91
N GLY A 608 -7.89 -12.31 20.98
CA GLY A 608 -7.23 -12.93 19.84
C GLY A 608 -6.14 -13.92 20.25
N LEU A 609 -5.25 -13.50 21.16
CA LEU A 609 -4.21 -14.36 21.72
C LEU A 609 -4.78 -15.59 22.41
N ARG A 610 -5.82 -15.41 23.23
CA ARG A 610 -6.47 -16.54 23.90
C ARG A 610 -7.06 -17.50 22.88
N ASP A 611 -7.85 -16.99 21.93
CA ASP A 611 -8.59 -17.82 20.99
C ASP A 611 -7.62 -18.64 20.12
N GLU A 612 -6.56 -18.01 19.60
CA GLU A 612 -5.51 -18.69 18.83
C GLU A 612 -4.73 -19.72 19.65
N ILE A 613 -4.18 -19.34 20.82
CA ILE A 613 -3.40 -20.28 21.64
C ILE A 613 -4.27 -21.46 22.09
N SER A 614 -5.54 -21.18 22.40
CA SER A 614 -6.51 -22.22 22.72
C SER A 614 -6.83 -23.11 21.52
N SER A 615 -6.61 -22.71 20.27
CA SER A 615 -6.84 -23.63 19.14
C SER A 615 -5.91 -24.85 19.17
N GLU A 616 -4.72 -24.72 19.77
CA GLU A 616 -3.70 -25.78 19.82
C GLU A 616 -3.50 -26.38 21.23
N VAL A 617 -3.73 -25.60 22.28
CA VAL A 617 -3.41 -25.97 23.67
C VAL A 617 -4.68 -26.20 24.47
N THR A 618 -4.88 -27.41 24.99
CA THR A 618 -6.10 -27.78 25.76
C THR A 618 -6.02 -27.58 27.28
N ASP A 619 -4.83 -27.31 27.83
CA ASP A 619 -4.65 -27.02 29.26
C ASP A 619 -4.82 -25.53 29.54
N ASN A 620 -5.89 -25.17 30.24
CA ASN A 620 -6.21 -23.79 30.60
C ASN A 620 -5.07 -23.05 31.31
N ASN A 621 -4.27 -23.73 32.14
CA ASN A 621 -3.13 -23.09 32.81
C ASN A 621 -2.01 -22.75 31.82
N GLN A 622 -1.78 -23.64 30.84
CA GLN A 622 -0.79 -23.43 29.79
C GLN A 622 -1.21 -22.30 28.86
N VAL A 623 -2.49 -22.26 28.45
CA VAL A 623 -3.07 -21.14 27.69
C VAL A 623 -2.83 -19.81 28.42
N ALA A 624 -3.18 -19.73 29.71
CA ALA A 624 -2.97 -18.51 30.49
C ALA A 624 -1.48 -18.11 30.57
N GLN A 625 -0.58 -19.09 30.69
CA GLN A 625 0.87 -18.85 30.75
C GLN A 625 1.43 -18.35 29.41
N ASP A 626 0.97 -18.90 28.30
CA ASP A 626 1.43 -18.52 26.96
C ASP A 626 0.87 -17.16 26.54
N VAL A 627 -0.40 -16.87 26.82
CA VAL A 627 -1.00 -15.53 26.65
C VAL A 627 -0.20 -14.50 27.44
N TYR A 628 0.09 -14.76 28.72
CA TYR A 628 0.91 -13.87 29.57
C TYR A 628 2.30 -13.62 28.98
N ASN A 629 2.98 -14.67 28.52
CA ASN A 629 4.31 -14.56 27.91
C ASN A 629 4.25 -13.75 26.61
N ARG A 630 3.19 -13.92 25.81
CA ARG A 630 3.05 -13.23 24.54
C ARG A 630 2.74 -11.74 24.72
N LYS A 631 1.85 -11.39 25.64
CA LYS A 631 1.63 -10.00 26.09
C LYS A 631 2.92 -9.31 26.51
N LYS A 632 3.77 -10.00 27.28
CA LYS A 632 5.07 -9.48 27.72
C LYS A 632 5.95 -9.10 26.53
N LEU A 633 6.02 -9.98 25.53
CA LEU A 633 6.80 -9.74 24.33
C LEU A 633 6.24 -8.58 23.50
N ILE A 634 4.91 -8.53 23.31
CA ILE A 634 4.24 -7.44 22.58
C ILE A 634 4.52 -6.09 23.24
N TYR A 635 4.43 -5.99 24.57
CA TYR A 635 4.77 -4.76 25.29
C TYR A 635 6.22 -4.33 25.06
N ASP A 636 7.16 -5.28 25.16
CA ASP A 636 8.59 -5.00 24.93
C ASP A 636 8.86 -4.56 23.47
N THR A 637 8.13 -5.14 22.51
CA THR A 637 8.14 -4.72 21.10
C THR A 637 7.63 -3.29 20.94
N VAL A 638 6.49 -2.93 21.55
CA VAL A 638 5.96 -1.55 21.50
C VAL A 638 6.98 -0.56 22.06
N LYS A 639 7.54 -0.85 23.24
CA LYS A 639 8.54 0.01 23.88
C LYS A 639 9.76 0.28 23.01
N THR A 640 10.17 -0.70 22.19
CA THR A 640 11.34 -0.57 21.32
C THR A 640 11.02 0.09 19.97
N ALA A 641 9.85 -0.20 19.40
CA ALA A 641 9.46 0.22 18.04
C ALA A 641 8.89 1.65 17.94
N ILE A 642 8.62 2.32 19.06
CA ILE A 642 8.13 3.70 19.05
C ILE A 642 9.20 4.67 18.56
N GLY A 643 8.87 5.44 17.53
CA GLY A 643 9.80 6.39 16.90
C GLY A 643 10.98 5.72 16.18
N THR A 644 11.02 4.40 16.10
CA THR A 644 12.07 3.64 15.42
C THR A 644 11.47 2.57 14.50
N SER A 645 12.29 1.94 13.67
CA SER A 645 11.88 0.81 12.85
C SER A 645 12.55 -0.44 13.39
N VAL A 646 11.75 -1.42 13.82
CA VAL A 646 12.22 -2.65 14.46
C VAL A 646 11.82 -3.84 13.59
N PRO A 647 12.76 -4.71 13.21
CA PRO A 647 12.42 -6.00 12.60
C PRO A 647 11.84 -6.94 13.66
N ILE A 648 10.68 -7.52 13.38
CA ILE A 648 10.05 -8.55 14.21
C ILE A 648 9.89 -9.84 13.42
N GLY A 649 10.10 -10.99 14.08
CA GLY A 649 10.20 -12.30 13.45
C GLY A 649 11.66 -12.79 13.30
N GLU A 650 11.84 -13.95 12.67
CA GLU A 650 13.14 -14.62 12.51
C GLU A 650 13.49 -14.80 11.02
N GLY A 651 14.78 -14.80 10.68
CA GLY A 651 15.27 -15.11 9.33
C GLY A 651 14.90 -14.08 8.23
N ASP A 652 14.72 -14.58 7.01
CA ASP A 652 14.30 -13.81 5.82
C ASP A 652 12.81 -13.41 5.88
N ASP A 653 12.13 -13.89 6.91
CA ASP A 653 10.69 -13.92 7.12
C ASP A 653 10.21 -12.76 8.04
N LYS A 654 11.13 -11.89 8.47
CA LYS A 654 10.87 -10.74 9.33
C LYS A 654 10.04 -9.66 8.62
N ILE A 655 9.18 -9.01 9.37
CA ILE A 655 8.51 -7.76 8.94
C ILE A 655 9.05 -6.57 9.72
N THR A 656 8.96 -5.39 9.11
CA THR A 656 9.37 -4.13 9.77
C THR A 656 8.16 -3.52 10.44
N LEU A 657 8.19 -3.45 11.77
CA LEU A 657 7.23 -2.69 12.55
C LEU A 657 7.74 -1.26 12.73
N LYS A 658 6.86 -0.29 12.47
CA LYS A 658 7.10 1.13 12.75
C LYS A 658 5.87 1.70 13.44
N LEU A 659 6.04 2.13 14.68
CA LEU A 659 4.97 2.75 15.45
C LEU A 659 5.11 4.27 15.44
N PRO A 660 4.01 5.04 15.29
CA PRO A 660 4.02 6.48 15.48
C PRO A 660 4.59 6.83 16.85
N GLY A 661 5.54 7.77 16.89
CA GLY A 661 6.23 8.15 18.12
C GLY A 661 5.68 9.41 18.75
N SER A 662 4.43 9.41 19.22
CA SER A 662 3.88 10.63 19.85
C SER A 662 4.60 10.94 21.16
N ASP A 663 4.72 12.23 21.49
CA ASP A 663 5.32 12.68 22.76
C ASP A 663 4.55 12.14 23.97
N GLY A 664 3.22 12.03 23.83
CA GLY A 664 2.32 11.49 24.85
C GLY A 664 2.59 10.01 25.14
N VAL A 665 2.65 9.17 24.10
CA VAL A 665 2.95 7.74 24.24
C VAL A 665 4.37 7.53 24.75
N SER A 666 5.34 8.28 24.23
CA SER A 666 6.75 8.20 24.65
C SER A 666 6.92 8.56 26.14
N LYS A 667 6.23 9.62 26.59
CA LYS A 667 6.21 10.03 28.00
C LYS A 667 5.51 8.97 28.87
N MET A 668 4.39 8.42 28.41
CA MET A 668 3.66 7.38 29.14
C MET A 668 4.50 6.13 29.35
N LEU A 669 5.21 5.66 28.32
CA LEU A 669 6.13 4.51 28.44
C LEU A 669 7.38 4.81 29.27
N GLY A 670 7.91 6.03 29.15
CA GLY A 670 9.08 6.48 29.89
C GLY A 670 8.83 6.61 31.39
N LEU A 671 7.72 7.25 31.78
CA LEU A 671 7.30 7.41 33.18
C LEU A 671 6.71 6.11 33.75
N GLY A 672 6.06 5.31 32.90
CA GLY A 672 5.37 4.09 33.28
C GLY A 672 6.30 2.94 33.67
N GLY A 673 7.46 2.78 33.02
CA GLY A 673 8.48 1.77 33.37
C GLY A 673 7.94 0.33 33.49
N ASP A 674 8.56 -0.48 34.37
CA ASP A 674 8.03 -1.80 34.77
C ASP A 674 6.60 -1.72 35.35
N PRO A 675 6.21 -0.64 36.05
CA PRO A 675 4.83 -0.48 36.48
C PRO A 675 3.75 -0.47 35.40
N LEU A 676 3.97 0.23 34.29
CA LEU A 676 3.05 0.23 33.16
C LEU A 676 3.04 -1.14 32.45
N LYS A 677 4.19 -1.79 32.36
CA LYS A 677 4.30 -3.15 31.81
C LYS A 677 3.38 -4.13 32.54
N ASP A 678 3.49 -4.18 33.87
CA ASP A 678 2.61 -5.01 34.70
C ASP A 678 1.13 -4.60 34.60
N ALA A 679 0.86 -3.30 34.42
CA ALA A 679 -0.51 -2.78 34.30
C ALA A 679 -1.22 -3.30 33.05
N ILE A 680 -0.48 -3.49 31.96
CA ILE A 680 -1.00 -3.95 30.67
C ILE A 680 -1.04 -5.47 30.59
N ILE A 681 0.02 -6.13 31.06
CA ILE A 681 0.10 -7.60 30.99
C ILE A 681 -0.89 -8.24 31.97
N GLY A 682 -1.09 -7.63 33.15
CA GLY A 682 -1.82 -8.23 34.25
C GLY A 682 -0.95 -9.15 35.12
N PRO A 683 -1.51 -9.74 36.19
CA PRO A 683 -0.75 -10.63 37.08
C PRO A 683 -0.31 -11.91 36.34
N ALA A 684 0.82 -12.47 36.75
CA ALA A 684 1.24 -13.79 36.28
C ALA A 684 0.22 -14.87 36.71
N PRO A 685 -0.10 -15.84 35.86
CA PRO A 685 -0.99 -16.95 36.22
C PRO A 685 -0.44 -17.75 37.41
N THR A 686 -1.32 -18.20 38.30
CA THR A 686 -0.98 -19.10 39.40
C THR A 686 -1.59 -20.49 39.18
N ALA A 687 -0.92 -21.54 39.64
CA ALA A 687 -1.43 -22.91 39.51
C ALA A 687 -2.82 -23.07 40.15
N GLY A 688 -3.79 -23.53 39.37
CA GLY A 688 -5.19 -23.69 39.81
C GLY A 688 -6.08 -22.48 39.57
N ASN A 689 -5.63 -21.49 38.80
CA ASN A 689 -6.49 -20.43 38.32
C ASN A 689 -7.46 -21.00 37.28
N ASN A 690 -8.77 -20.88 37.51
CA ASN A 690 -9.81 -21.30 36.57
C ASN A 690 -10.18 -20.19 35.59
N ASP A 691 -9.59 -18.99 35.71
CA ASP A 691 -9.78 -17.92 34.73
C ASP A 691 -9.17 -18.36 33.39
N ILE A 692 -10.03 -18.43 32.40
CA ILE A 692 -9.81 -19.01 31.08
C ILE A 692 -8.89 -18.10 30.25
N GLY A 693 -7.58 -18.18 30.49
CA GLY A 693 -6.55 -17.53 29.68
C GLY A 693 -6.48 -16.00 29.74
N LEU A 694 -7.41 -15.33 30.42
CA LEU A 694 -7.50 -13.86 30.47
C LEU A 694 -7.28 -13.34 31.89
N ASN A 695 -6.03 -13.14 32.28
CA ASN A 695 -5.73 -12.25 33.39
C ASN A 695 -5.89 -10.80 32.89
N PRO A 696 -6.91 -10.07 33.37
CA PRO A 696 -7.19 -8.74 32.85
C PRO A 696 -6.06 -7.76 33.21
N PRO A 697 -5.89 -6.70 32.42
CA PRO A 697 -5.03 -5.59 32.79
C PRO A 697 -5.42 -5.00 34.16
N ASN A 698 -4.45 -4.41 34.86
CA ASN A 698 -4.72 -3.69 36.11
C ASN A 698 -5.17 -2.26 35.78
N PHE A 699 -6.50 -2.07 35.69
CA PHE A 699 -7.10 -0.79 35.30
C PHE A 699 -6.86 0.34 36.32
N ASP A 700 -6.76 0.05 37.62
CA ASP A 700 -6.40 1.06 38.63
C ASP A 700 -4.98 1.59 38.39
N ARG A 701 -4.05 0.70 38.01
CA ARG A 701 -2.68 1.08 37.66
C ARG A 701 -2.59 1.82 36.33
N GLN A 702 -3.46 1.50 35.37
CA GLN A 702 -3.59 2.30 34.14
C GLN A 702 -4.15 3.69 34.42
N ALA A 703 -5.15 3.83 35.31
CA ALA A 703 -5.65 5.13 35.76
C ALA A 703 -4.53 5.97 36.41
N TYR A 704 -3.67 5.35 37.24
CA TYR A 704 -2.45 5.99 37.74
C TYR A 704 -1.54 6.47 36.61
N ASN A 705 -1.30 5.65 35.57
CA ASN A 705 -0.42 6.02 34.46
C ASN A 705 -0.98 7.20 33.65
N VAL A 706 -2.30 7.29 33.47
CA VAL A 706 -2.94 8.46 32.85
C VAL A 706 -2.77 9.70 33.72
N LEU A 707 -3.03 9.58 35.03
CA LEU A 707 -2.85 10.67 36.00
C LEU A 707 -1.41 11.17 36.07
N ALA A 708 -0.42 10.27 36.02
CA ALA A 708 1.00 10.61 36.01
C ALA A 708 1.40 11.42 34.75
N ASN A 709 0.61 11.35 33.68
CA ASN A 709 0.81 12.12 32.46
C ASN A 709 -0.02 13.41 32.40
N ALA A 710 -0.97 13.59 33.32
CA ALA A 710 -1.92 14.70 33.35
C ALA A 710 -1.48 15.86 34.25
N ASP A 711 -1.91 17.06 33.89
CA ASP A 711 -1.81 18.24 34.76
C ASP A 711 -2.99 18.24 35.74
N VAL A 712 -2.79 17.67 36.93
CA VAL A 712 -3.82 17.60 37.97
C VAL A 712 -4.05 18.99 38.61
N PRO A 713 -5.29 19.52 38.57
CA PRO A 713 -5.62 20.81 39.18
C PRO A 713 -5.34 20.87 40.69
N GLU A 714 -4.93 22.05 41.16
CA GLU A 714 -4.55 22.29 42.56
C GLU A 714 -5.66 21.91 43.56
N ASN A 715 -6.92 22.18 43.24
CA ASN A 715 -8.04 21.83 44.11
C ASN A 715 -8.16 20.31 44.33
N LEU A 716 -7.87 19.51 43.30
CA LEU A 716 -7.88 18.04 43.41
C LEU A 716 -6.65 17.54 44.16
N ARG A 717 -5.48 18.18 43.98
CA ARG A 717 -4.29 17.86 44.78
C ARG A 717 -4.51 18.09 46.27
N GLN A 718 -5.22 19.15 46.63
CA GLN A 718 -5.58 19.46 48.02
C GLN A 718 -6.63 18.51 48.60
N GLN A 719 -7.50 17.96 47.75
CA GLN A 719 -8.50 16.96 48.14
C GLN A 719 -7.88 15.57 48.37
N TYR A 720 -6.82 15.23 47.62
CA TYR A 720 -6.09 13.97 47.71
C TYR A 720 -4.61 14.15 48.09
N PRO A 721 -4.29 14.88 49.18
CA PRO A 721 -2.93 15.34 49.44
C PRO A 721 -1.94 14.21 49.72
N ARG A 722 -2.44 13.04 50.18
CA ARG A 722 -1.61 11.86 50.43
C ARG A 722 -1.03 11.24 49.15
N LEU A 723 -1.66 11.47 47.99
CA LEU A 723 -1.19 10.94 46.70
C LEU A 723 -0.05 11.76 46.10
N PHE A 724 0.21 12.97 46.59
CA PHE A 724 1.19 13.88 46.01
C PHE A 724 2.41 14.08 46.92
N ASN A 725 3.54 14.35 46.29
CA ASN A 725 4.76 14.82 46.93
C ASN A 725 4.64 16.31 47.27
N THR A 726 5.57 16.83 48.08
CA THR A 726 5.59 18.25 48.47
C THR A 726 5.85 19.20 47.30
N ASP A 727 6.41 18.71 46.20
CA ASP A 727 6.60 19.46 44.95
C ASP A 727 5.36 19.43 44.03
N GLY A 728 4.28 18.76 44.46
CA GLY A 728 3.03 18.63 43.71
C GLY A 728 3.04 17.54 42.64
N SER A 729 4.11 16.75 42.52
CA SER A 729 4.16 15.56 41.67
C SER A 729 3.38 14.40 42.28
N LEU A 730 2.78 13.55 41.44
CA LEU A 730 2.13 12.31 41.89
C LEU A 730 3.21 11.37 42.46
N ARG A 731 2.95 10.79 43.64
CA ARG A 731 3.85 9.80 44.25
C ARG A 731 3.99 8.58 43.36
N SER A 732 5.10 7.85 43.50
CA SER A 732 5.31 6.64 42.71
C SER A 732 4.26 5.58 43.06
N TRP A 733 3.91 4.71 42.09
CA TRP A 733 2.99 3.60 42.34
C TRP A 733 3.40 2.71 43.53
N PRO A 734 4.68 2.29 43.69
CA PRO A 734 5.10 1.53 44.87
C PRO A 734 4.86 2.28 46.20
N ASP A 735 5.05 3.59 46.23
CA ASP A 735 4.79 4.40 47.43
C ASP A 735 3.30 4.43 47.75
N ILE A 736 2.44 4.66 46.74
CA ILE A 736 0.98 4.69 46.90
C ILE A 736 0.45 3.33 47.36
N ASN A 737 0.87 2.25 46.70
CA ASN A 737 0.39 0.89 47.00
C ASN A 737 0.90 0.36 48.35
N SER A 738 1.94 0.96 48.93
CA SER A 738 2.47 0.61 50.26
C SER A 738 1.95 1.51 51.39
N MET A 739 1.10 2.51 51.08
CA MET A 739 0.49 3.35 52.11
C MET A 739 -0.46 2.54 53.00
N ALA A 740 -0.30 2.72 54.32
CA ALA A 740 -1.21 2.14 55.28
C ALA A 740 -2.60 2.80 55.19
N TYR A 741 -3.65 1.99 55.28
CA TYR A 741 -5.03 2.43 55.44
C TYR A 741 -5.77 1.46 56.37
N ASP A 742 -6.80 1.95 57.05
CA ASP A 742 -7.65 1.19 57.97
C ASP A 742 -9.03 0.92 57.35
N PRO A 743 -9.27 -0.28 56.78
CA PRO A 743 -10.56 -0.62 56.15
C PRO A 743 -11.73 -0.63 57.15
N SER A 744 -11.47 -0.61 58.46
CA SER A 744 -12.53 -0.55 59.48
C SER A 744 -13.11 0.86 59.67
N GLN A 745 -12.44 1.90 59.13
CA GLN A 745 -12.91 3.28 59.16
C GLN A 745 -13.52 3.66 57.81
N SER A 746 -14.82 3.93 57.78
CA SER A 746 -15.55 4.29 56.55
C SER A 746 -15.08 5.58 55.86
N ARG A 747 -14.17 6.34 56.49
CA ARG A 747 -13.57 7.56 55.94
C ARG A 747 -12.11 7.37 55.50
N ASP A 748 -11.50 6.21 55.77
CA ASP A 748 -10.15 5.88 55.33
C ASP A 748 -10.25 4.92 54.13
N THR A 749 -10.35 5.52 52.94
CA THR A 749 -10.38 4.80 51.66
C THR A 749 -9.03 4.16 51.38
N SER A 750 -8.99 3.13 50.54
CA SER A 750 -7.69 2.61 50.10
C SER A 750 -6.98 3.64 49.19
N PRO A 751 -5.64 3.70 49.18
CA PRO A 751 -4.90 4.58 48.28
C PRO A 751 -5.22 4.35 46.79
N ASN A 752 -5.57 3.12 46.41
CA ASN A 752 -5.96 2.78 45.03
C ASN A 752 -7.36 3.31 44.70
N GLU A 753 -8.31 3.26 45.65
CA GLU A 753 -9.62 3.90 45.49
C GLU A 753 -9.50 5.41 45.35
N ASP A 754 -8.56 6.04 46.06
CA ASP A 754 -8.28 7.48 45.89
C ASP A 754 -7.74 7.82 44.51
N ILE A 755 -6.86 6.97 43.95
CA ILE A 755 -6.36 7.14 42.57
C ILE A 755 -7.50 7.08 41.58
N THR A 756 -8.37 6.07 41.70
CA THR A 756 -9.50 5.89 40.80
C THR A 756 -10.54 7.00 40.95
N ALA A 757 -10.79 7.47 42.19
CA ALA A 757 -11.66 8.60 42.47
C ALA A 757 -11.09 9.93 41.94
N LEU A 758 -9.78 10.16 42.10
CA LEU A 758 -9.08 11.30 41.54
C LEU A 758 -9.15 11.27 40.01
N PHE A 759 -8.93 10.11 39.37
CA PHE A 759 -9.02 9.97 37.93
C PHE A 759 -10.42 10.27 37.39
N ASN A 760 -11.48 9.85 38.10
CA ASN A 760 -12.84 10.20 37.73
C ASN A 760 -13.15 11.68 37.86
N GLN A 761 -12.59 12.34 38.88
CA GLN A 761 -12.75 13.78 39.08
C GLN A 761 -11.82 14.60 38.17
N LEU A 762 -10.78 13.97 37.62
CA LEU A 762 -9.93 14.55 36.58
C LEU A 762 -10.74 14.58 35.27
N GLY A 763 -11.27 15.75 34.95
CA GLY A 763 -12.16 15.94 33.81
C GLY A 763 -13.59 16.22 34.25
N ARG A 764 -14.55 15.60 33.57
CA ARG A 764 -15.98 15.71 33.91
C ARG A 764 -16.37 14.56 34.85
N PRO A 765 -16.73 14.84 36.12
CA PRO A 765 -16.97 13.78 37.13
C PRO A 765 -18.09 12.78 36.78
N ASN A 766 -18.99 13.14 35.88
CA ASN A 766 -20.12 12.31 35.45
C ASN A 766 -19.80 11.43 34.24
N ASP A 767 -18.61 11.57 33.65
CA ASP A 767 -18.22 10.82 32.45
C ASP A 767 -17.70 9.42 32.79
N GLY A 768 -17.48 9.09 34.07
CA GLY A 768 -17.19 7.72 34.50
C GLY A 768 -15.83 7.20 34.03
N HIS A 769 -14.80 8.07 33.99
CA HIS A 769 -13.45 7.69 33.55
C HIS A 769 -12.89 6.47 34.29
N GLN A 770 -13.22 6.35 35.58
CA GLN A 770 -12.83 5.25 36.47
C GLN A 770 -13.15 3.84 35.96
N THR A 771 -14.24 3.66 35.20
CA THR A 771 -14.62 2.34 34.67
C THR A 771 -14.46 2.24 33.17
N ALA A 772 -14.32 3.33 32.43
CA ALA A 772 -14.41 3.34 30.98
C ALA A 772 -13.48 2.33 30.28
N MET A 773 -12.19 2.26 30.66
CA MET A 773 -11.25 1.26 30.10
C MET A 773 -11.68 -0.18 30.43
N LYS A 774 -12.07 -0.42 31.68
CA LYS A 774 -12.55 -1.74 32.13
C LYS A 774 -13.82 -2.13 31.39
N ASP A 775 -14.78 -1.23 31.27
CA ASP A 775 -16.04 -1.44 30.55
C ASP A 775 -15.76 -1.81 29.10
N GLY A 776 -14.87 -1.07 28.42
CA GLY A 776 -14.46 -1.37 27.04
C GLY A 776 -13.81 -2.75 26.90
N TYR A 777 -12.93 -3.12 27.84
CA TYR A 777 -12.30 -4.43 27.87
C TYR A 777 -13.30 -5.57 28.13
N ASP A 778 -14.19 -5.40 29.13
CA ASP A 778 -15.20 -6.38 29.51
C ASP A 778 -16.27 -6.54 28.40
N ILE A 779 -16.54 -5.49 27.61
CA ILE A 779 -17.42 -5.55 26.42
C ILE A 779 -16.87 -6.56 25.40
N VAL A 780 -15.57 -6.55 25.14
CA VAL A 780 -14.93 -7.47 24.19
C VAL A 780 -14.77 -8.86 24.82
N THR A 781 -14.38 -8.96 26.08
CA THR A 781 -13.99 -10.25 26.70
C THR A 781 -15.11 -10.99 27.44
N GLY A 782 -16.25 -10.32 27.70
CA GLY A 782 -17.25 -10.72 28.69
C GLY A 782 -18.23 -11.85 28.34
N ASP A 783 -18.32 -12.30 27.08
CA ASP A 783 -19.27 -13.34 26.64
C ASP A 783 -19.09 -14.71 27.33
N HIS A 784 -17.95 -14.95 27.98
CA HIS A 784 -17.69 -16.22 28.67
C HIS A 784 -18.18 -16.27 30.13
N ARG A 785 -18.56 -15.15 30.75
CA ARG A 785 -18.98 -15.16 32.17
C ARG A 785 -20.42 -15.63 32.41
N GLN A 786 -21.26 -15.80 31.37
CA GLN A 786 -22.70 -16.08 31.56
C GLN A 786 -23.14 -17.54 31.39
N ASN A 787 -22.32 -18.45 30.85
CA ASN A 787 -22.80 -19.81 30.50
C ASN A 787 -22.08 -21.00 31.17
N ASP A 788 -21.04 -20.79 31.98
CA ASP A 788 -20.24 -21.88 32.58
C ASP A 788 -20.91 -22.64 33.75
N ASP A 789 -22.14 -22.29 34.13
CA ASP A 789 -22.89 -23.00 35.18
C ASP A 789 -23.65 -24.25 34.68
N ARG A 790 -23.44 -24.70 33.43
CA ARG A 790 -24.05 -25.94 32.94
C ARG A 790 -23.02 -27.00 32.60
N PRO A 791 -22.96 -28.11 33.37
CA PRO A 791 -22.05 -29.20 33.07
C PRO A 791 -22.51 -29.90 31.78
N HIS A 792 -21.73 -29.76 30.71
CA HIS A 792 -21.94 -30.52 29.48
C HIS A 792 -21.56 -31.99 29.73
N ARG A 793 -22.51 -32.89 29.44
CA ARG A 793 -22.31 -34.35 29.52
C ARG A 793 -21.41 -34.78 28.36
N LYS A 794 -20.45 -35.65 28.72
CA LYS A 794 -19.50 -36.36 27.85
C LYS A 794 -20.12 -36.97 26.59
#